data_AF-A0A849SMK1-F1
#
_entry.id   AF-A0A849SMK1-F1
#
_cell.length_a   1.000
_cell.length_b   1.000
_cell.length_c   1.000
_cell.angle_alpha   90.00
_cell.angle_beta   90.00
_cell.angle_gamma   90.00
#
_symmetry.space_group_name_H-M   'P 1'
#
loop_
_entity.id
_entity.type
_entity.pdbx_description
1 polymer ?
#
loop_
_entity_poly.entity_id
_entity_poly.type
_entity_poly.pdbx_seq_one_letter_code
_entity_poly.pdbx_strand_id
1 'polypeptide(L)'
;MGEWLFGALLLLLGIVATAQAQEPSSEPEVASPPAVVAAPSPAPERTETTPPVASSAPAVRSPAVPIVTPIDSRGVASRTAPAGPEAPASSTIPQMLPPPPSAPPLDLRTPEAWLSWQSINHIPALPVESRVFHRRGLDALHSGQVAEGIRLIRASAALDPGFVSPHARLARWYLYREPSQALHELGVLTHLLRHSFQLQFDVIANALFGLLHALFFGFLASGVVLVVVHERELRHMWEERLARVISPFTARVWTWVLLALPLLLGFGIATPVLLYLGMLWTQFKGRERVIPIGLALMVALAPLAGRVTGLLALPLRDDSPPFLGVMTLEHETFTPARLAGVRRLSERHPDNPFVSFGLGWVARRGGDFSSAEAAYRLTLRSNPEDDRATNNLANLLAIRGDSNGALELYRRAIAIQPENAAAYFNMGQVHTRRFDYHSANEAYSRAAALDFDLVQTYQSASRDGSLPLADQWIKPGSAWKAMLTPDAREHTSAQLPPAWRGLREARGPFTSLLGVVVFGLGITLSMLWHKRLPLRACSNCDAVICRRCAVRRRELALCPDCANAEVRAESPEFARVLLNQRRRTVQRTYRGVRTGLAGLLPGYGFFAFRRVFLGFSFATAAVMLIALSLGVREPFDAEPTFGLVGMAGGGELALGWILLYALGVMAFISRQSRLDAQSEVAPVRGRVATISRIHADAA
;
A
#
# COMPACT_ATOMS: atom_id res chain seq x y z
N MET A 1 7.69 19.04 9.48
CA MET A 1 6.39 18.32 9.61
C MET A 1 6.28 17.13 8.67
N GLY A 2 6.55 17.26 7.37
CA GLY A 2 6.53 16.13 6.42
C GLY A 2 7.42 14.95 6.84
N GLU A 3 8.64 15.20 7.31
CA GLU A 3 9.57 14.17 7.78
C GLU A 3 9.05 13.36 8.97
N TRP A 4 8.29 13.98 9.87
CA TRP A 4 7.67 13.29 11.01
C TRP A 4 6.52 12.37 10.56
N LEU A 5 5.75 12.78 9.55
CA LEU A 5 4.76 11.91 8.91
C LEU A 5 5.43 10.78 8.11
N PHE A 6 6.55 11.06 7.44
CA PHE A 6 7.36 10.07 6.72
C PHE A 6 7.97 9.02 7.67
N GLY A 7 8.56 9.44 8.80
CA GLY A 7 9.07 8.54 9.84
C GLY A 7 7.97 7.69 10.48
N ALA A 8 6.79 8.28 10.73
CA ALA A 8 5.62 7.53 11.19
C ALA A 8 5.11 6.52 10.16
N LEU A 9 5.16 6.86 8.86
CA LEU A 9 4.78 5.96 7.77
C LEU A 9 5.76 4.78 7.64
N LEU A 10 7.08 5.03 7.73
CA LEU A 10 8.09 3.97 7.73
C LEU A 10 7.94 3.02 8.92
N LEU A 11 7.64 3.55 10.11
CA LEU A 11 7.32 2.75 11.30
C LEU A 11 6.05 1.90 11.12
N LEU A 12 5.01 2.43 10.47
CA LEU A 12 3.78 1.69 10.13
C LEU A 12 4.01 0.62 9.05
N LEU A 13 4.98 0.81 8.17
CA LEU A 13 5.40 -0.15 7.14
C LEU A 13 6.47 -1.15 7.62
N GLY A 14 6.94 -1.04 8.88
CA GLY A 14 7.94 -1.94 9.46
C GLY A 14 9.38 -1.70 8.99
N ILE A 15 9.65 -0.61 8.28
CA ILE A 15 10.98 -0.29 7.74
C ILE A 15 11.76 0.52 8.78
N VAL A 16 12.52 -0.18 9.63
CA VAL A 16 13.43 0.46 10.60
C VAL A 16 14.72 0.87 9.88
N ALA A 17 14.78 2.13 9.44
CA ALA A 17 16.02 2.74 8.98
C ALA A 17 16.92 3.07 10.19
N THR A 18 17.86 2.18 10.52
CA THR A 18 18.89 2.46 11.53
C THR A 18 19.90 3.46 10.97
N ALA A 19 19.73 4.73 11.31
CA ALA A 19 20.74 5.76 11.05
C ALA A 19 21.97 5.50 11.95
N GLN A 20 22.98 4.82 11.41
CA GLN A 20 24.31 4.78 12.03
C GLN A 20 25.00 6.12 11.77
N ALA A 21 25.18 6.91 12.83
CA ALA A 21 26.10 8.03 12.80
C ALA A 21 27.53 7.49 12.64
N GLN A 22 28.30 8.07 11.73
CA GLN A 22 29.61 7.58 11.35
C GLN A 22 30.69 8.47 11.96
N GLU A 23 31.17 8.10 13.16
CA GLU A 23 32.31 8.76 13.80
C GLU A 23 33.64 8.26 13.21
N PRO A 24 34.68 9.11 13.12
CA PRO A 24 35.95 8.76 12.48
C PRO A 24 36.87 7.98 13.42
N SER A 25 37.13 6.70 13.11
CA SER A 25 38.14 5.88 13.79
C SER A 25 39.52 6.01 13.13
N SER A 26 40.55 6.32 13.92
CA SER A 26 41.95 6.38 13.50
C SER A 26 42.58 5.00 13.22
N GLU A 27 43.66 4.99 12.44
CA GLU A 27 44.58 3.84 12.29
C GLU A 27 45.24 3.45 13.65
N PRO A 28 45.72 2.21 13.80
CA PRO A 28 47.19 2.03 13.68
C PRO A 28 47.71 0.68 13.11
N GLU A 29 48.95 0.75 12.62
CA GLU A 29 50.02 -0.25 12.40
C GLU A 29 49.78 -1.78 12.37
N VAL A 30 50.07 -2.35 11.18
CA VAL A 30 51.04 -3.44 10.88
C VAL A 30 51.30 -4.57 11.90
N ALA A 31 50.95 -5.81 11.50
CA ALA A 31 51.68 -7.05 11.86
C ALA A 31 51.48 -8.17 10.79
N SER A 32 52.41 -9.11 10.66
CA SER A 32 52.40 -10.24 9.70
C SER A 32 53.49 -11.28 10.00
N PRO A 33 53.51 -12.49 9.39
CA PRO A 33 52.48 -13.20 8.62
C PRO A 33 51.90 -14.37 9.45
N PRO A 34 52.22 -15.70 9.35
CA PRO A 34 52.95 -16.52 8.35
C PRO A 34 52.00 -17.21 7.32
N ALA A 35 52.42 -18.30 6.65
CA ALA A 35 51.61 -19.08 5.69
C ALA A 35 51.97 -20.58 5.68
N VAL A 36 51.04 -21.47 5.26
CA VAL A 36 51.27 -22.93 5.07
C VAL A 36 50.49 -23.49 3.86
N VAL A 37 51.23 -23.87 2.80
CA VAL A 37 51.11 -25.07 1.91
C VAL A 37 49.80 -25.36 1.15
N ALA A 38 49.92 -26.03 -0.02
CA ALA A 38 48.83 -26.31 -0.97
C ALA A 38 48.88 -27.70 -1.62
N ALA A 39 47.74 -28.11 -2.21
CA ALA A 39 47.53 -29.17 -3.22
C ALA A 39 47.71 -30.66 -2.76
N PRO A 40 47.29 -31.67 -3.56
CA PRO A 40 46.52 -31.65 -4.82
C PRO A 40 45.23 -32.52 -4.82
N SER A 41 44.47 -32.49 -5.94
CA SER A 41 43.37 -33.42 -6.25
C SER A 41 43.75 -34.42 -7.35
N PRO A 42 43.21 -35.66 -7.35
CA PRO A 42 43.38 -36.63 -8.45
C PRO A 42 42.27 -36.53 -9.52
N ALA A 43 42.56 -37.08 -10.71
CA ALA A 43 41.62 -37.23 -11.84
C ALA A 43 41.02 -38.65 -11.91
N PRO A 44 39.92 -38.89 -12.67
CA PRO A 44 39.21 -40.17 -12.67
C PRO A 44 39.72 -41.17 -13.72
N GLU A 45 39.52 -42.46 -13.47
CA GLU A 45 39.81 -43.57 -14.39
C GLU A 45 38.55 -44.39 -14.72
N ARG A 46 38.61 -45.25 -15.74
CA ARG A 46 37.45 -45.84 -16.44
C ARG A 46 37.12 -47.26 -15.99
N THR A 47 35.89 -47.71 -16.28
CA THR A 47 35.62 -49.09 -16.71
C THR A 47 34.34 -49.16 -17.56
N GLU A 48 34.18 -50.23 -18.34
CA GLU A 48 33.23 -50.32 -19.46
C GLU A 48 32.14 -51.38 -19.23
N THR A 49 30.99 -51.28 -19.91
CA THR A 49 30.19 -52.43 -20.42
C THR A 49 29.01 -51.98 -21.30
N THR A 50 28.72 -52.70 -22.40
CA THR A 50 27.62 -52.45 -23.36
C THR A 50 27.31 -53.73 -24.20
N PRO A 51 26.29 -53.77 -25.08
CA PRO A 51 25.07 -52.95 -25.20
C PRO A 51 23.80 -53.76 -24.79
N PRO A 52 23.03 -54.55 -25.61
CA PRO A 52 22.70 -54.57 -27.05
C PRO A 52 21.19 -54.52 -27.42
N VAL A 53 20.85 -53.83 -28.53
CA VAL A 53 19.74 -54.15 -29.50
C VAL A 53 18.27 -54.00 -29.00
N ALA A 54 17.27 -53.46 -29.74
CA ALA A 54 17.10 -53.15 -31.17
C ALA A 54 16.27 -51.88 -31.49
N SER A 55 16.41 -51.36 -32.74
CA SER A 55 15.40 -50.80 -33.68
C SER A 55 14.19 -49.98 -33.14
N SER A 56 13.84 -48.78 -33.63
CA SER A 56 13.76 -48.31 -35.05
C SER A 56 13.63 -46.77 -35.17
N ALA A 57 13.76 -46.21 -36.39
CA ALA A 57 13.57 -44.78 -36.72
C ALA A 57 12.68 -44.60 -37.99
N PRO A 58 12.27 -43.38 -38.43
CA PRO A 58 13.19 -42.46 -39.14
C PRO A 58 12.96 -40.92 -39.00
N ALA A 59 14.04 -40.15 -39.27
CA ALA A 59 14.21 -38.88 -40.04
C ALA A 59 13.10 -37.77 -40.08
N VAL A 60 13.38 -36.46 -40.28
CA VAL A 60 14.26 -35.83 -41.31
C VAL A 60 14.88 -34.47 -40.90
N ARG A 61 16.21 -34.38 -41.01
CA ARG A 61 17.15 -33.29 -41.41
C ARG A 61 16.91 -31.79 -41.10
N SER A 62 18.01 -31.16 -40.63
CA SER A 62 18.43 -29.77 -40.92
C SER A 62 19.91 -29.74 -41.35
N PRO A 63 20.37 -28.80 -42.20
CA PRO A 63 21.79 -28.45 -42.37
C PRO A 63 22.22 -27.39 -41.33
N ALA A 64 23.42 -27.30 -40.74
CA ALA A 64 24.80 -27.73 -41.04
C ALA A 64 25.72 -26.53 -41.39
N VAL A 65 26.75 -26.33 -40.56
CA VAL A 65 27.79 -25.28 -40.67
C VAL A 65 29.17 -25.97 -40.77
N PRO A 66 30.08 -25.53 -41.67
CA PRO A 66 31.42 -26.12 -41.78
C PRO A 66 32.47 -25.42 -40.89
N ILE A 67 33.53 -26.15 -40.51
CA ILE A 67 34.69 -25.64 -39.75
C ILE A 67 36.00 -25.89 -40.53
N VAL A 68 36.86 -24.87 -40.47
CA VAL A 68 38.32 -24.78 -40.73
C VAL A 68 39.12 -26.08 -40.89
N THR A 69 40.08 -26.10 -41.84
CA THR A 69 41.44 -26.68 -41.68
C THR A 69 42.44 -26.04 -42.71
N PRO A 70 43.78 -26.06 -42.49
CA PRO A 70 44.74 -25.15 -43.16
C PRO A 70 45.97 -25.87 -43.83
N ILE A 71 47.09 -25.13 -44.01
CA ILE A 71 48.45 -25.55 -44.52
C ILE A 71 48.54 -25.47 -46.08
N ASP A 72 49.51 -24.79 -46.72
CA ASP A 72 50.98 -24.92 -46.60
C ASP A 72 51.78 -23.60 -46.92
N SER A 73 53.07 -23.72 -47.25
CA SER A 73 54.14 -22.72 -47.10
C SER A 73 55.15 -22.68 -48.27
N ARG A 74 56.04 -21.66 -48.27
CA ARG A 74 57.09 -21.23 -49.25
C ARG A 74 56.73 -19.94 -50.01
N GLY A 75 57.59 -18.92 -50.20
CA GLY A 75 58.92 -18.65 -49.63
C GLY A 75 60.01 -18.27 -50.65
N VAL A 76 60.14 -16.99 -51.03
CA VAL A 76 61.26 -16.45 -51.84
C VAL A 76 61.68 -15.03 -51.39
N ALA A 77 62.98 -14.76 -51.51
CA ALA A 77 63.80 -13.56 -51.21
C ALA A 77 63.50 -12.30 -52.10
N SER A 78 64.07 -11.09 -51.95
CA SER A 78 64.75 -10.32 -50.85
C SER A 78 65.18 -8.91 -51.39
N ARG A 79 65.88 -8.07 -50.57
CA ARG A 79 66.54 -6.76 -50.88
C ARG A 79 65.59 -5.53 -50.97
N THR A 80 65.96 -4.30 -50.61
CA THR A 80 67.14 -3.69 -49.90
C THR A 80 66.77 -2.29 -49.35
N ALA A 81 67.47 -1.80 -48.32
CA ALA A 81 67.43 -0.39 -47.86
C ALA A 81 68.71 0.39 -48.27
N PRO A 82 68.72 1.74 -48.21
CA PRO A 82 69.34 2.43 -47.06
C PRO A 82 68.51 3.64 -46.55
N ALA A 83 69.07 4.50 -45.68
CA ALA A 83 68.30 5.32 -44.72
C ALA A 83 68.76 6.80 -44.53
N GLY A 84 67.89 7.59 -43.89
CA GLY A 84 68.20 8.83 -43.15
C GLY A 84 67.53 10.11 -43.68
N PRO A 85 67.32 11.17 -42.85
CA PRO A 85 67.50 11.29 -41.39
C PRO A 85 66.21 11.69 -40.61
N GLU A 86 66.27 11.66 -39.27
CA GLU A 86 65.28 12.23 -38.33
C GLU A 86 65.62 13.73 -38.06
N ALA A 87 64.83 14.62 -37.40
CA ALA A 87 63.58 14.60 -36.63
C ALA A 87 63.01 16.08 -36.63
N PRO A 88 62.09 16.55 -35.74
CA PRO A 88 61.11 15.89 -34.85
C PRO A 88 59.67 16.48 -34.89
N ALA A 89 58.78 15.90 -34.06
CA ALA A 89 57.64 16.54 -33.37
C ALA A 89 56.47 17.21 -34.14
N SER A 90 55.31 16.54 -34.16
CA SER A 90 54.02 17.10 -33.65
C SER A 90 52.91 16.04 -33.63
N SER A 91 52.70 15.40 -32.49
CA SER A 91 51.63 14.39 -32.31
C SER A 91 50.28 15.05 -32.01
N THR A 92 49.71 15.74 -32.98
CA THR A 92 48.32 16.23 -32.91
C THR A 92 47.37 15.04 -32.99
N ILE A 93 46.97 14.49 -31.83
CA ILE A 93 45.88 13.52 -31.75
C ILE A 93 44.62 14.19 -32.32
N PRO A 94 44.01 13.67 -33.41
CA PRO A 94 42.77 14.23 -33.90
C PRO A 94 41.69 14.07 -32.83
N GLN A 95 41.06 15.17 -32.42
CA GLN A 95 39.83 15.08 -31.63
C GLN A 95 38.78 14.39 -32.49
N MET A 96 38.47 13.12 -32.16
CA MET A 96 37.31 12.45 -32.72
C MET A 96 36.08 13.24 -32.32
N LEU A 97 35.42 13.87 -33.29
CA LEU A 97 34.02 14.24 -33.12
C LEU A 97 33.24 12.96 -32.77
N PRO A 98 32.19 13.04 -31.93
CA PRO A 98 31.31 11.91 -31.72
C PRO A 98 30.74 11.45 -33.08
N PRO A 99 30.58 10.13 -33.30
CA PRO A 99 29.94 9.63 -34.51
C PRO A 99 28.52 10.22 -34.64
N PRO A 100 28.00 10.39 -35.87
CA PRO A 100 26.64 10.90 -36.06
C PRO A 100 25.64 10.00 -35.32
N PRO A 101 24.57 10.57 -34.73
CA PRO A 101 23.62 9.81 -33.93
C PRO A 101 23.05 8.65 -34.74
N SER A 102 23.20 7.46 -34.19
CA SER A 102 22.72 6.23 -34.84
C SER A 102 21.20 6.27 -34.94
N ALA A 103 20.63 5.77 -36.04
CA ALA A 103 19.18 5.69 -36.17
C ALA A 103 18.60 4.79 -35.05
N PRO A 104 17.46 5.16 -34.43
CA PRO A 104 16.86 4.37 -33.36
C PRO A 104 16.51 2.96 -33.84
N PRO A 105 16.64 1.91 -33.01
CA PRO A 105 16.35 0.54 -33.41
C PRO A 105 14.88 0.38 -33.82
N LEU A 106 14.63 -0.08 -35.05
CA LEU A 106 13.24 -0.30 -35.52
C LEU A 106 12.58 -1.54 -34.91
N ASP A 107 13.36 -2.47 -34.32
CA ASP A 107 12.81 -3.62 -33.62
C ASP A 107 12.57 -3.30 -32.14
N LEU A 108 11.29 -3.37 -31.73
CA LEU A 108 10.87 -3.25 -30.33
C LEU A 108 10.88 -4.62 -29.60
N ARG A 109 11.45 -5.70 -30.16
CA ARG A 109 11.54 -7.02 -29.52
C ARG A 109 12.79 -7.22 -28.67
N THR A 110 13.92 -6.61 -29.05
CA THR A 110 15.22 -6.79 -28.39
C THR A 110 15.54 -5.58 -27.50
N PRO A 111 15.33 -5.66 -26.17
CA PRO A 111 15.67 -4.56 -25.28
C PRO A 111 17.17 -4.21 -25.29
N GLU A 112 18.03 -5.20 -25.57
CA GLU A 112 19.48 -5.03 -25.61
C GLU A 112 19.91 -3.99 -26.65
N ALA A 113 19.22 -3.95 -27.81
CA ALA A 113 19.51 -2.97 -28.86
C ALA A 113 19.16 -1.54 -28.42
N TRP A 114 18.04 -1.37 -27.72
CA TRP A 114 17.60 -0.07 -27.20
C TRP A 114 18.46 0.44 -26.06
N LEU A 115 18.85 -0.43 -25.12
CA LEU A 115 19.80 -0.09 -24.05
C LEU A 115 21.19 0.27 -24.61
N SER A 116 21.67 -0.47 -25.62
CA SER A 116 22.92 -0.14 -26.31
C SER A 116 22.84 1.22 -27.00
N TRP A 117 21.73 1.49 -27.72
CA TRP A 117 21.50 2.76 -28.40
C TRP A 117 21.37 3.94 -27.42
N GLN A 118 20.64 3.75 -26.32
CA GLN A 118 20.51 4.73 -25.23
C GLN A 118 21.89 5.09 -24.65
N SER A 119 22.72 4.08 -24.37
CA SER A 119 24.07 4.25 -23.84
C SER A 119 24.98 5.01 -24.82
N ILE A 120 24.99 4.62 -26.11
CA ILE A 120 25.80 5.24 -27.17
C ILE A 120 25.42 6.70 -27.42
N ASN A 121 24.13 7.03 -27.40
CA ASN A 121 23.64 8.40 -27.64
C ASN A 121 23.42 9.19 -26.32
N HIS A 122 23.84 8.65 -25.18
CA HIS A 122 23.76 9.25 -23.84
C HIS A 122 22.34 9.75 -23.44
N ILE A 123 21.29 9.03 -23.84
CA ILE A 123 19.91 9.44 -23.61
C ILE A 123 19.48 9.08 -22.18
N PRO A 124 18.99 10.03 -21.35
CA PRO A 124 18.77 9.80 -19.92
C PRO A 124 17.61 8.83 -19.63
N ALA A 125 16.54 8.84 -20.44
CA ALA A 125 15.41 7.92 -20.31
C ALA A 125 14.66 7.75 -21.65
N LEU A 126 14.00 6.61 -21.82
CA LEU A 126 13.16 6.22 -22.96
C LEU A 126 11.79 5.72 -22.47
N PRO A 127 10.88 6.63 -22.06
CA PRO A 127 9.66 6.25 -21.32
C PRO A 127 8.61 5.50 -22.15
N VAL A 128 8.58 5.68 -23.46
CA VAL A 128 7.60 5.02 -24.35
C VAL A 128 8.01 3.57 -24.56
N GLU A 129 9.28 3.37 -24.89
CA GLU A 129 9.95 2.09 -25.10
C GLU A 129 9.90 1.27 -23.80
N SER A 130 10.26 1.90 -22.67
CA SER A 130 10.21 1.29 -21.35
C SER A 130 8.81 0.75 -21.02
N ARG A 131 7.73 1.52 -21.24
CA ARG A 131 6.35 1.05 -21.04
C ARG A 131 5.97 -0.12 -21.97
N VAL A 132 6.45 -0.12 -23.22
CA VAL A 132 6.25 -1.25 -24.15
C VAL A 132 6.95 -2.51 -23.65
N PHE A 133 8.20 -2.41 -23.19
CA PHE A 133 8.93 -3.55 -22.62
C PHE A 133 8.32 -4.02 -21.30
N HIS A 134 7.90 -3.11 -20.40
CA HIS A 134 7.21 -3.47 -19.16
C HIS A 134 5.95 -4.28 -19.44
N ARG A 135 5.06 -3.76 -20.31
CA ARG A 135 3.80 -4.44 -20.65
C ARG A 135 4.03 -5.83 -21.23
N ARG A 136 4.97 -5.97 -22.17
CA ARG A 136 5.34 -7.29 -22.71
C ARG A 136 5.95 -8.21 -21.64
N GLY A 137 6.69 -7.65 -20.69
CA GLY A 137 7.18 -8.36 -19.52
C GLY A 137 6.02 -8.93 -18.68
N LEU A 138 4.98 -8.13 -18.41
CA LEU A 138 3.77 -8.60 -17.74
C LEU A 138 3.05 -9.69 -18.55
N ASP A 139 2.89 -9.51 -19.86
CA ASP A 139 2.23 -10.50 -20.73
C ASP A 139 3.03 -11.82 -20.80
N ALA A 140 4.37 -11.77 -20.77
CA ALA A 140 5.25 -12.92 -20.68
C ALA A 140 5.16 -13.63 -19.31
N LEU A 141 5.10 -12.87 -18.20
CA LEU A 141 4.84 -13.42 -16.85
C LEU A 141 3.48 -14.14 -16.80
N HIS A 142 2.42 -13.51 -17.32
CA HIS A 142 1.08 -14.11 -17.42
C HIS A 142 1.08 -15.38 -18.29
N SER A 143 1.95 -15.45 -19.30
CA SER A 143 2.14 -16.62 -20.17
C SER A 143 3.06 -17.69 -19.56
N GLY A 144 3.51 -17.54 -18.30
CA GLY A 144 4.42 -18.47 -17.62
C GLY A 144 5.88 -18.42 -18.09
N GLN A 145 6.24 -17.48 -18.98
CA GLN A 145 7.60 -17.31 -19.51
C GLN A 145 8.44 -16.46 -18.56
N VAL A 146 8.65 -16.97 -17.34
CA VAL A 146 9.03 -16.12 -16.19
C VAL A 146 10.41 -15.47 -16.36
N ALA A 147 11.39 -16.19 -16.91
CA ALA A 147 12.72 -15.63 -17.18
C ALA A 147 12.68 -14.49 -18.20
N GLU A 148 11.85 -14.61 -19.24
CA GLU A 148 11.67 -13.60 -20.27
C GLU A 148 10.93 -12.37 -19.72
N GLY A 149 9.87 -12.60 -18.94
CA GLY A 149 9.14 -11.54 -18.27
C GLY A 149 10.04 -10.67 -17.38
N ILE A 150 10.93 -11.30 -16.61
CA ILE A 150 11.90 -10.57 -15.78
C ILE A 150 13.01 -9.90 -16.61
N ARG A 151 13.47 -10.49 -17.72
CA ARG A 151 14.40 -9.83 -18.66
C ARG A 151 13.83 -8.52 -19.20
N LEU A 152 12.57 -8.56 -19.66
CA LEU A 152 11.88 -7.40 -20.23
C LEU A 152 11.58 -6.31 -19.16
N ILE A 153 11.27 -6.70 -17.92
CA ILE A 153 11.05 -5.75 -16.82
C ILE A 153 12.37 -5.12 -16.34
N ARG A 154 13.47 -5.89 -16.23
CA ARG A 154 14.83 -5.36 -15.97
C ARG A 154 15.23 -4.34 -17.03
N ALA A 155 14.99 -4.64 -18.31
CA ALA A 155 15.25 -3.71 -19.39
C ALA A 155 14.42 -2.42 -19.29
N SER A 156 13.14 -2.53 -18.95
CA SER A 156 12.28 -1.36 -18.72
C SER A 156 12.80 -0.46 -17.58
N ALA A 157 13.21 -1.05 -16.45
CA ALA A 157 13.83 -0.30 -15.34
C ALA A 157 15.12 0.44 -15.75
N ALA A 158 15.92 -0.14 -16.65
CA ALA A 158 17.14 0.50 -17.16
C ALA A 158 16.86 1.54 -18.26
N LEU A 159 15.83 1.34 -19.08
CA LEU A 159 15.41 2.29 -20.12
C LEU A 159 14.77 3.56 -19.54
N ASP A 160 14.04 3.45 -18.42
CA ASP A 160 13.47 4.59 -17.72
C ASP A 160 13.58 4.37 -16.19
N PRO A 161 14.68 4.84 -15.56
CA PRO A 161 14.88 4.76 -14.10
C PRO A 161 13.86 5.58 -13.29
N GLY A 162 13.05 6.43 -13.93
CA GLY A 162 11.91 7.10 -13.29
C GLY A 162 10.67 6.22 -13.19
N PHE A 163 10.62 5.08 -13.90
CA PHE A 163 9.42 4.26 -14.00
C PHE A 163 9.28 3.31 -12.79
N VAL A 164 8.41 3.71 -11.86
CA VAL A 164 8.13 3.04 -10.59
C VAL A 164 7.70 1.57 -10.72
N SER A 165 6.88 1.24 -11.73
CA SER A 165 6.24 -0.08 -11.86
C SER A 165 7.24 -1.24 -12.06
N PRO A 166 8.25 -1.12 -12.96
CA PRO A 166 9.38 -2.04 -13.02
C PRO A 166 10.07 -2.30 -11.68
N HIS A 167 10.51 -1.27 -10.97
CA HIS A 167 11.22 -1.41 -9.69
C HIS A 167 10.35 -2.12 -8.63
N ALA A 168 9.05 -1.80 -8.56
CA ALA A 168 8.11 -2.47 -7.66
C ALA A 168 7.91 -3.97 -8.01
N ARG A 169 7.90 -4.32 -9.31
CA ARG A 169 7.87 -5.73 -9.76
C ARG A 169 9.17 -6.47 -9.42
N LEU A 170 10.32 -5.85 -9.63
CA LEU A 170 11.64 -6.43 -9.39
C LEU A 170 11.91 -6.63 -7.90
N ALA A 171 11.64 -5.63 -7.06
CA ALA A 171 11.73 -5.74 -5.59
C ALA A 171 10.95 -6.96 -5.06
N ARG A 172 9.71 -7.16 -5.55
CA ARG A 172 8.89 -8.32 -5.19
C ARG A 172 9.46 -9.64 -5.73
N TRP A 173 9.99 -9.66 -6.95
CA TRP A 173 10.59 -10.84 -7.55
C TRP A 173 11.86 -11.33 -6.80
N TYR A 174 12.65 -10.38 -6.31
CA TYR A 174 13.90 -10.66 -5.59
C TYR A 174 13.71 -10.98 -4.10
N LEU A 175 12.62 -10.56 -3.47
CA LEU A 175 12.41 -10.59 -2.02
C LEU A 175 12.78 -11.93 -1.34
N TYR A 176 12.50 -13.06 -2.00
CA TYR A 176 12.78 -14.41 -1.51
C TYR A 176 13.88 -15.15 -2.30
N ARG A 177 14.64 -14.46 -3.17
CA ARG A 177 15.70 -15.01 -4.02
C ARG A 177 17.04 -14.34 -3.82
N GLU A 178 17.05 -13.01 -3.95
CA GLU A 178 18.24 -12.16 -4.02
C GLU A 178 17.98 -10.91 -3.16
N PRO A 179 17.95 -11.04 -1.81
CA PRO A 179 17.46 -9.98 -0.92
C PRO A 179 18.30 -8.69 -0.99
N SER A 180 19.56 -8.76 -1.41
CA SER A 180 20.39 -7.59 -1.73
C SER A 180 19.85 -6.78 -2.91
N GLN A 181 19.40 -7.44 -3.99
CA GLN A 181 18.75 -6.78 -5.12
C GLN A 181 17.35 -6.27 -4.72
N ALA A 182 16.61 -7.02 -3.90
CA ALA A 182 15.34 -6.54 -3.35
C ALA A 182 15.51 -5.22 -2.56
N LEU A 183 16.54 -5.13 -1.71
CA LEU A 183 16.89 -3.91 -0.98
C LEU A 183 17.36 -2.77 -1.89
N HIS A 184 18.08 -3.07 -2.99
CA HIS A 184 18.47 -2.07 -3.99
C HIS A 184 17.25 -1.46 -4.69
N GLU A 185 16.34 -2.29 -5.21
CA GLU A 185 15.10 -1.84 -5.87
C GLU A 185 14.19 -1.05 -4.90
N LEU A 186 14.11 -1.47 -3.63
CA LEU A 186 13.44 -0.71 -2.57
C LEU A 186 14.15 0.63 -2.29
N GLY A 187 15.48 0.68 -2.34
CA GLY A 187 16.27 1.90 -2.28
C GLY A 187 15.88 2.89 -3.39
N VAL A 188 15.87 2.43 -4.65
CA VAL A 188 15.43 3.22 -5.81
C VAL A 188 14.00 3.71 -5.62
N LEU A 189 13.06 2.85 -5.19
CA LEU A 189 11.69 3.25 -4.90
C LEU A 189 11.60 4.33 -3.80
N THR A 190 12.41 4.26 -2.74
CA THR A 190 12.43 5.33 -1.72
C THR A 190 13.08 6.63 -2.23
N HIS A 191 14.02 6.56 -3.17
CA HIS A 191 14.57 7.74 -3.84
C HIS A 191 13.53 8.39 -4.76
N LEU A 192 12.85 7.62 -5.61
CA LEU A 192 11.75 8.10 -6.45
C LEU A 192 10.61 8.71 -5.61
N LEU A 193 10.28 8.08 -4.47
CA LEU A 193 9.28 8.57 -3.52
C LEU A 193 9.67 9.90 -2.85
N ARG A 194 10.97 10.21 -2.69
CA ARG A 194 11.40 11.50 -2.13
C ARG A 194 11.21 12.67 -3.12
N HIS A 195 11.32 12.41 -4.41
CA HIS A 195 11.31 13.45 -5.44
C HIS A 195 9.96 13.57 -6.16
N SER A 196 9.30 12.46 -6.50
CA SER A 196 8.00 12.48 -7.18
C SER A 196 6.85 12.79 -6.20
N PHE A 197 6.31 14.01 -6.28
CA PHE A 197 5.09 14.39 -5.53
C PHE A 197 3.90 13.49 -5.86
N GLN A 198 3.72 13.09 -7.13
CA GLN A 198 2.66 12.19 -7.55
C GLN A 198 2.77 10.83 -6.84
N LEU A 199 3.98 10.26 -6.75
CA LEU A 199 4.18 8.99 -6.05
C LEU A 199 3.96 9.11 -4.53
N GLN A 200 4.41 10.21 -3.90
CA GLN A 200 4.10 10.49 -2.48
C GLN A 200 2.61 10.50 -2.24
N PHE A 201 1.90 11.22 -3.10
CA PHE A 201 0.47 11.41 -3.03
C PHE A 201 -0.28 10.08 -3.17
N ASP A 202 0.02 9.31 -4.23
CA ASP A 202 -0.65 8.03 -4.51
C ASP A 202 -0.40 7.01 -3.39
N VAL A 203 0.84 6.93 -2.87
CA VAL A 203 1.17 6.07 -1.72
C VAL A 203 0.39 6.49 -0.46
N ILE A 204 0.34 7.78 -0.13
CA ILE A 204 -0.40 8.29 1.04
C ILE A 204 -1.91 8.06 0.87
N ALA A 205 -2.46 8.31 -0.32
CA ALA A 205 -3.88 8.16 -0.62
C ALA A 205 -4.33 6.69 -0.57
N ASN A 206 -3.55 5.77 -1.17
CA ASN A 206 -3.79 4.33 -1.08
C ASN A 206 -3.64 3.82 0.36
N ALA A 207 -2.61 4.24 1.10
CA ALA A 207 -2.41 3.83 2.49
C ALA A 207 -3.55 4.30 3.42
N LEU A 208 -4.02 5.54 3.28
CA LEU A 208 -5.16 6.05 4.03
C LEU A 208 -6.47 5.34 3.66
N PHE A 209 -6.68 5.09 2.36
CA PHE A 209 -7.84 4.35 1.87
C PHE A 209 -7.88 2.92 2.40
N GLY A 210 -6.77 2.17 2.28
CA GLY A 210 -6.63 0.81 2.78
C GLY A 210 -6.81 0.72 4.31
N LEU A 211 -6.24 1.67 5.07
CA LEU A 211 -6.47 1.78 6.52
C LEU A 211 -7.95 1.98 6.87
N LEU A 212 -8.64 2.90 6.18
CA LEU A 212 -10.07 3.14 6.39
C LEU A 212 -10.93 1.92 6.02
N HIS A 213 -10.54 1.14 5.00
CA HIS A 213 -11.19 -0.13 4.66
C HIS A 213 -10.99 -1.19 5.75
N ALA A 214 -9.74 -1.42 6.14
CA ALA A 214 -9.39 -2.41 7.16
C ALA A 214 -10.13 -2.11 8.48
N LEU A 215 -10.20 -0.84 8.87
CA LEU A 215 -10.98 -0.41 10.04
C LEU A 215 -12.49 -0.62 9.84
N PHE A 216 -13.10 -0.12 8.76
CA PHE A 216 -14.55 -0.26 8.52
C PHE A 216 -14.99 -1.73 8.48
N PHE A 217 -14.35 -2.54 7.63
CA PHE A 217 -14.67 -3.95 7.47
C PHE A 217 -14.26 -4.79 8.69
N GLY A 218 -13.17 -4.41 9.39
CA GLY A 218 -12.77 -5.02 10.66
C GLY A 218 -13.78 -4.79 11.78
N PHE A 219 -14.32 -3.56 11.91
CA PHE A 219 -15.42 -3.24 12.82
C PHE A 219 -16.72 -3.97 12.41
N LEU A 220 -17.02 -4.06 11.11
CA LEU A 220 -18.20 -4.75 10.60
C LEU A 220 -18.14 -6.26 10.89
N ALA A 221 -17.02 -6.93 10.56
CA ALA A 221 -16.79 -8.34 10.84
C ALA A 221 -16.81 -8.64 12.34
N SER A 222 -16.17 -7.79 13.16
CA SER A 222 -16.23 -7.87 14.62
C SER A 222 -17.66 -7.70 15.16
N GLY A 223 -18.46 -6.84 14.52
CA GLY A 223 -19.87 -6.64 14.81
C GLY A 223 -20.72 -7.86 14.50
N VAL A 224 -20.56 -8.46 13.31
CA VAL A 224 -21.21 -9.73 12.92
C VAL A 224 -20.84 -10.83 13.91
N VAL A 225 -19.56 -10.98 14.25
CA VAL A 225 -19.08 -11.98 15.23
C VAL A 225 -19.70 -11.74 16.61
N LEU A 226 -19.83 -10.50 17.08
CA LEU A 226 -20.52 -10.19 18.34
C LEU A 226 -22.03 -10.53 18.30
N VAL A 227 -22.71 -10.28 17.18
CA VAL A 227 -24.12 -10.69 16.99
C VAL A 227 -24.26 -12.22 17.02
N VAL A 228 -23.33 -12.96 16.42
CA VAL A 228 -23.32 -14.44 16.46
C VAL A 228 -22.99 -14.97 17.86
N VAL A 229 -22.05 -14.35 18.59
CA VAL A 229 -21.71 -14.73 19.98
C VAL A 229 -22.91 -14.52 20.93
N HIS A 230 -23.73 -13.49 20.68
CA HIS A 230 -24.90 -13.13 21.48
C HIS A 230 -26.24 -13.42 20.76
N GLU A 231 -26.26 -14.39 19.85
CA GLU A 231 -27.46 -14.78 19.07
C GLU A 231 -28.65 -15.11 19.99
N ARG A 232 -28.38 -15.63 21.20
CA ARG A 232 -29.39 -16.25 22.09
C ARG A 232 -30.08 -15.19 22.92
N GLU A 233 -29.32 -14.21 23.39
CA GLU A 233 -29.82 -13.00 24.04
C GLU A 233 -30.70 -12.19 23.08
N LEU A 234 -30.27 -12.03 21.83
CA LEU A 234 -31.05 -11.33 20.80
C LEU A 234 -32.34 -12.10 20.47
N ARG A 235 -32.25 -13.40 20.20
CA ARG A 235 -33.41 -14.23 19.80
C ARG A 235 -34.42 -14.37 20.93
N HIS A 236 -33.99 -14.59 22.17
CA HIS A 236 -34.88 -14.76 23.33
C HIS A 236 -35.74 -13.51 23.61
N MET A 237 -35.23 -12.30 23.37
CA MET A 237 -36.01 -11.05 23.51
C MET A 237 -37.18 -10.92 22.53
N TRP A 238 -37.11 -11.59 21.38
CA TRP A 238 -38.16 -11.66 20.37
C TRP A 238 -39.09 -12.85 20.60
N GLU A 239 -38.53 -14.05 20.89
CA GLU A 239 -39.30 -15.26 21.20
C GLU A 239 -40.31 -15.01 22.36
N GLU A 240 -39.87 -14.43 23.49
CA GLU A 240 -40.72 -14.08 24.66
C GLU A 240 -41.73 -12.95 24.39
N ARG A 241 -41.64 -12.24 23.26
CA ARG A 241 -42.69 -11.31 22.82
C ARG A 241 -43.69 -11.96 21.89
N LEU A 242 -43.22 -12.65 20.85
CA LEU A 242 -44.08 -13.33 19.88
C LEU A 242 -44.92 -14.42 20.56
N ALA A 243 -44.36 -15.12 21.55
CA ALA A 243 -45.07 -16.11 22.36
C ALA A 243 -46.22 -15.56 23.23
N ARG A 244 -46.46 -14.24 23.24
CA ARG A 244 -47.62 -13.60 23.89
C ARG A 244 -48.83 -13.44 22.97
N VAL A 245 -48.62 -13.58 21.66
CA VAL A 245 -49.60 -13.30 20.60
C VAL A 245 -49.82 -14.53 19.71
N ILE A 246 -48.79 -15.36 19.57
CA ILE A 246 -48.76 -16.54 18.69
C ILE A 246 -48.12 -17.72 19.44
N SER A 247 -48.31 -18.95 18.95
CA SER A 247 -47.80 -20.16 19.62
C SER A 247 -46.27 -20.14 19.85
N PRO A 248 -45.74 -20.83 20.87
CA PRO A 248 -44.30 -20.94 21.11
C PRO A 248 -43.50 -21.66 20.00
N PHE A 249 -44.15 -22.33 19.05
CA PHE A 249 -43.49 -22.88 17.87
C PHE A 249 -43.36 -21.81 16.77
N THR A 250 -44.49 -21.22 16.36
CA THR A 250 -44.53 -20.14 15.36
C THR A 250 -43.72 -18.92 15.79
N ALA A 251 -43.68 -18.59 17.08
CA ALA A 251 -42.84 -17.52 17.63
C ALA A 251 -41.34 -17.71 17.34
N ARG A 252 -40.82 -18.94 17.37
CA ARG A 252 -39.41 -19.25 17.06
C ARG A 252 -39.11 -19.09 15.57
N VAL A 253 -40.02 -19.52 14.69
CA VAL A 253 -39.89 -19.33 13.24
C VAL A 253 -39.94 -17.84 12.87
N TRP A 254 -40.96 -17.12 13.33
CA TRP A 254 -41.11 -15.69 13.06
C TRP A 254 -39.99 -14.83 13.64
N THR A 255 -39.33 -15.26 14.72
CA THR A 255 -38.15 -14.57 15.23
C THR A 255 -37.00 -14.57 14.20
N TRP A 256 -36.73 -15.72 13.55
CA TRP A 256 -35.70 -15.78 12.51
C TRP A 256 -36.08 -14.94 11.29
N VAL A 257 -37.35 -14.93 10.89
CA VAL A 257 -37.84 -14.06 9.80
C VAL A 257 -37.61 -12.57 10.13
N LEU A 258 -37.93 -12.13 11.35
CA LEU A 258 -37.72 -10.74 11.77
C LEU A 258 -36.24 -10.36 11.90
N LEU A 259 -35.36 -11.31 12.24
CA LEU A 259 -33.90 -11.10 12.27
C LEU A 259 -33.24 -11.22 10.89
N ALA A 260 -33.93 -11.76 9.89
CA ALA A 260 -33.52 -11.71 8.48
C ALA A 260 -34.05 -10.46 7.76
N LEU A 261 -35.23 -9.96 8.12
CA LEU A 261 -35.95 -8.90 7.39
C LEU A 261 -35.12 -7.62 7.12
N PRO A 262 -34.36 -7.03 8.06
CA PRO A 262 -33.50 -5.87 7.78
C PRO A 262 -32.40 -6.12 6.73
N LEU A 263 -31.91 -7.36 6.61
CA LEU A 263 -30.94 -7.76 5.59
C LEU A 263 -31.64 -7.95 4.24
N LEU A 264 -32.81 -8.61 4.23
CA LEU A 264 -33.63 -8.86 3.04
C LEU A 264 -34.17 -7.56 2.39
N LEU A 265 -34.47 -6.55 3.20
CA LEU A 265 -34.85 -5.21 2.72
C LEU A 265 -33.66 -4.41 2.12
N GLY A 266 -32.45 -4.95 2.16
CA GLY A 266 -31.29 -4.38 1.48
C GLY A 266 -30.71 -3.13 2.14
N PHE A 267 -30.82 -2.97 3.46
CA PHE A 267 -30.20 -1.85 4.20
C PHE A 267 -28.67 -1.93 4.32
N GLY A 268 -28.01 -2.72 3.46
CA GLY A 268 -26.60 -3.08 3.58
C GLY A 268 -26.39 -4.13 4.67
N ILE A 269 -25.13 -4.28 5.11
CA ILE A 269 -24.78 -5.20 6.21
C ILE A 269 -24.54 -4.41 7.49
N ALA A 270 -23.98 -3.19 7.40
CA ALA A 270 -23.63 -2.42 8.59
C ALA A 270 -24.87 -1.90 9.33
N THR A 271 -25.92 -1.47 8.65
CA THR A 271 -27.15 -0.97 9.30
C THR A 271 -27.90 -2.06 10.10
N PRO A 272 -28.16 -3.27 9.56
CA PRO A 272 -28.70 -4.38 10.36
C PRO A 272 -27.79 -4.80 11.52
N VAL A 273 -26.48 -4.87 11.33
CA VAL A 273 -25.52 -5.20 12.40
C VAL A 273 -25.57 -4.15 13.51
N LEU A 274 -25.60 -2.86 13.16
CA LEU A 274 -25.76 -1.77 14.12
C LEU A 274 -27.09 -1.85 14.90
N LEU A 275 -28.21 -2.16 14.24
CA LEU A 275 -29.48 -2.41 14.94
C LEU A 275 -29.32 -3.51 16.01
N TYR A 276 -28.76 -4.65 15.63
CA TYR A 276 -28.64 -5.81 16.53
C TYR A 276 -27.66 -5.57 17.67
N LEU A 277 -26.53 -4.91 17.42
CA LEU A 277 -25.60 -4.50 18.47
C LEU A 277 -26.23 -3.44 19.40
N GLY A 278 -27.03 -2.51 18.86
CA GLY A 278 -27.81 -1.56 19.65
C GLY A 278 -28.81 -2.27 20.56
N MET A 279 -29.56 -3.25 20.03
CA MET A 279 -30.49 -4.07 20.82
C MET A 279 -29.78 -4.89 21.90
N LEU A 280 -28.52 -5.28 21.69
CA LEU A 280 -27.67 -6.01 22.65
C LEU A 280 -26.92 -5.11 23.65
N TRP A 281 -27.03 -3.78 23.54
CA TRP A 281 -26.24 -2.80 24.32
C TRP A 281 -26.20 -3.06 25.84
N THR A 282 -27.33 -3.47 26.43
CA THR A 282 -27.44 -3.78 27.86
C THR A 282 -26.70 -5.05 28.30
N GLN A 283 -26.35 -5.94 27.37
CA GLN A 283 -25.61 -7.18 27.63
C GLN A 283 -24.09 -6.99 27.54
N PHE A 284 -23.63 -5.97 26.79
CA PHE A 284 -22.22 -5.69 26.58
C PHE A 284 -21.55 -5.04 27.80
N LYS A 285 -20.42 -5.63 28.21
CA LYS A 285 -19.45 -5.03 29.14
C LYS A 285 -18.72 -3.87 28.45
N GLY A 286 -18.10 -2.98 29.23
CA GLY A 286 -17.46 -1.76 28.71
C GLY A 286 -16.52 -1.96 27.52
N ARG A 287 -15.70 -3.01 27.53
CA ARG A 287 -14.78 -3.34 26.40
C ARG A 287 -15.51 -3.83 25.14
N GLU A 288 -16.66 -4.48 25.28
CA GLU A 288 -17.45 -5.00 24.14
C GLU A 288 -18.16 -3.85 23.39
N ARG A 289 -18.50 -2.77 24.09
CA ARG A 289 -19.13 -1.56 23.51
C ARG A 289 -18.24 -0.78 22.54
N VAL A 290 -16.92 -1.00 22.57
CA VAL A 290 -15.98 -0.34 21.65
C VAL A 290 -16.29 -0.70 20.18
N ILE A 291 -16.72 -1.93 19.90
CA ILE A 291 -17.02 -2.37 18.53
C ILE A 291 -18.24 -1.66 17.93
N PRO A 292 -19.44 -1.64 18.56
CA PRO A 292 -20.57 -0.90 18.00
C PRO A 292 -20.38 0.61 17.98
N ILE A 293 -19.68 1.20 18.95
CA ILE A 293 -19.34 2.64 18.91
C ILE A 293 -18.42 2.92 17.72
N GLY A 294 -17.38 2.10 17.52
CA GLY A 294 -16.45 2.23 16.40
C GLY A 294 -17.14 2.02 15.04
N LEU A 295 -18.00 1.01 14.90
CA LEU A 295 -18.76 0.78 13.67
C LEU A 295 -19.73 1.94 13.37
N ALA A 296 -20.44 2.46 14.39
CA ALA A 296 -21.33 3.60 14.24
C ALA A 296 -20.56 4.87 13.85
N LEU A 297 -19.38 5.09 14.44
CA LEU A 297 -18.49 6.20 14.09
C LEU A 297 -17.96 6.07 12.65
N MET A 298 -17.55 4.88 12.22
CA MET A 298 -17.10 4.65 10.84
C MET A 298 -18.23 4.87 9.82
N VAL A 299 -19.45 4.43 10.12
CA VAL A 299 -20.63 4.72 9.28
C VAL A 299 -20.92 6.23 9.26
N ALA A 300 -20.88 6.91 10.41
CA ALA A 300 -21.11 8.36 10.51
C ALA A 300 -20.04 9.19 9.77
N LEU A 301 -18.78 8.74 9.80
CA LEU A 301 -17.66 9.40 9.12
C LEU A 301 -17.54 9.03 7.63
N ALA A 302 -18.27 8.02 7.13
CA ALA A 302 -18.17 7.60 5.73
C ALA A 302 -18.39 8.75 4.71
N PRO A 303 -19.32 9.72 4.88
CA PRO A 303 -19.45 10.88 3.99
C PRO A 303 -18.34 11.92 4.14
N LEU A 304 -17.57 11.90 5.24
CA LEU A 304 -16.36 12.72 5.38
C LEU A 304 -15.17 12.01 4.74
N ALA A 305 -14.96 10.72 5.03
CA ALA A 305 -13.95 9.88 4.39
C ALA A 305 -14.14 9.84 2.86
N GLY A 306 -15.37 9.79 2.37
CA GLY A 306 -15.71 9.89 0.95
C GLY A 306 -15.38 11.23 0.31
N ARG A 307 -15.49 12.34 1.06
CA ARG A 307 -15.05 13.67 0.60
C ARG A 307 -13.54 13.84 0.67
N VAL A 308 -12.87 13.29 1.68
CA VAL A 308 -11.40 13.32 1.80
C VAL A 308 -10.75 12.43 0.73
N THR A 309 -11.25 11.22 0.50
CA THR A 309 -10.81 10.37 -0.62
C THR A 309 -11.22 10.94 -1.98
N GLY A 310 -12.33 11.67 -2.05
CA GLY A 310 -12.72 12.47 -3.23
C GLY A 310 -11.76 13.62 -3.52
N LEU A 311 -11.34 14.38 -2.49
CA LEU A 311 -10.27 15.38 -2.56
C LEU A 311 -8.94 14.76 -2.99
N LEU A 312 -8.63 13.57 -2.47
CA LEU A 312 -7.48 12.79 -2.92
C LEU A 312 -7.65 12.19 -4.34
N ALA A 313 -8.83 12.27 -4.96
CA ALA A 313 -9.09 11.74 -6.30
C ALA A 313 -9.05 12.79 -7.42
N LEU A 314 -8.64 14.04 -7.13
CA LEU A 314 -8.43 15.07 -8.15
C LEU A 314 -7.21 14.89 -9.09
N PRO A 315 -6.08 14.22 -8.74
CA PRO A 315 -4.94 14.16 -9.66
C PRO A 315 -5.20 13.30 -10.89
N LEU A 316 -5.96 12.22 -10.73
CA LEU A 316 -6.14 11.15 -11.72
C LEU A 316 -7.24 11.48 -12.74
N ARG A 317 -7.45 12.78 -13.03
CA ARG A 317 -8.58 13.32 -13.80
C ARG A 317 -8.16 14.54 -14.61
N ASP A 318 -7.93 14.35 -15.91
CA ASP A 318 -7.56 15.45 -16.84
C ASP A 318 -8.54 16.65 -16.84
N ASP A 319 -9.81 16.44 -16.48
CA ASP A 319 -10.84 17.49 -16.40
C ASP A 319 -10.91 18.20 -15.03
N SER A 320 -10.10 17.84 -14.02
CA SER A 320 -10.21 18.38 -12.65
C SER A 320 -9.26 19.55 -12.38
N PRO A 321 -9.77 20.78 -12.16
CA PRO A 321 -8.92 21.94 -11.91
C PRO A 321 -8.31 21.97 -10.51
N PRO A 322 -7.34 22.86 -10.25
CA PRO A 322 -6.40 23.44 -11.21
C PRO A 322 -4.96 22.95 -10.97
N PHE A 323 -4.70 22.37 -9.80
CA PHE A 323 -3.34 22.23 -9.26
C PHE A 323 -2.63 20.92 -9.66
N LEU A 324 -3.36 19.81 -9.75
CA LEU A 324 -2.72 18.48 -9.81
C LEU A 324 -2.36 18.06 -11.24
N GLY A 325 -3.19 18.38 -12.23
CA GLY A 325 -2.84 18.27 -13.66
C GLY A 325 -1.75 19.25 -14.11
N VAL A 326 -1.30 20.17 -13.23
CA VAL A 326 -0.05 20.92 -13.40
C VAL A 326 1.13 20.09 -12.90
N MET A 327 1.02 19.47 -11.71
CA MET A 327 2.11 18.70 -11.11
C MET A 327 2.63 17.56 -11.99
N THR A 328 1.80 16.96 -12.84
CA THR A 328 2.23 15.91 -13.78
C THR A 328 3.08 16.42 -14.96
N LEU A 329 3.00 17.72 -15.28
CA LEU A 329 3.69 18.33 -16.43
C LEU A 329 5.22 18.34 -16.29
N GLU A 330 5.75 18.11 -15.09
CA GLU A 330 7.19 18.07 -14.79
C GLU A 330 7.94 17.12 -15.72
N HIS A 331 7.50 15.85 -15.76
CA HIS A 331 8.15 14.78 -16.50
C HIS A 331 7.41 14.36 -17.78
N GLU A 332 6.19 14.86 -18.01
CA GLU A 332 5.48 14.65 -19.28
C GLU A 332 6.32 15.11 -20.48
N THR A 333 6.26 14.39 -21.60
CA THR A 333 6.87 14.85 -22.86
C THR A 333 6.01 15.97 -23.47
N PHE A 334 6.66 16.97 -24.08
CA PHE A 334 5.93 18.05 -24.74
C PHE A 334 5.07 17.49 -25.88
N THR A 335 3.78 17.83 -25.88
CA THR A 335 2.89 17.63 -27.04
C THR A 335 2.05 18.88 -27.28
N PRO A 336 1.78 19.25 -28.56
CA PRO A 336 0.88 20.37 -28.87
C PRO A 336 -0.52 20.20 -28.28
N ALA A 337 -1.01 18.97 -28.18
CA ALA A 337 -2.28 18.63 -27.55
C ALA A 337 -2.30 18.97 -26.05
N ARG A 338 -1.22 18.68 -25.30
CA ARG A 338 -1.11 19.03 -23.89
C ARG A 338 -0.96 20.53 -23.68
N LEU A 339 -0.17 21.24 -24.51
CA LEU A 339 -0.10 22.70 -24.49
C LEU A 339 -1.50 23.33 -24.70
N ALA A 340 -2.27 22.85 -25.67
CA ALA A 340 -3.65 23.31 -25.88
C ALA A 340 -4.59 22.96 -24.72
N GLY A 341 -4.38 21.84 -24.03
CA GLY A 341 -5.09 21.47 -22.80
C GLY A 341 -4.80 22.43 -21.64
N VAL A 342 -3.52 22.66 -21.34
CA VAL A 342 -3.08 23.56 -20.25
C VAL A 342 -3.45 25.02 -20.54
N ARG A 343 -3.41 25.46 -21.81
CA ARG A 343 -3.90 26.79 -22.20
C ARG A 343 -5.40 26.95 -21.90
N ARG A 344 -6.25 25.99 -22.27
CA ARG A 344 -7.68 25.97 -21.88
C ARG A 344 -7.92 25.91 -20.38
N LEU A 345 -7.04 25.25 -19.63
CA LEU A 345 -7.12 25.25 -18.16
C LEU A 345 -6.81 26.64 -17.60
N SER A 346 -5.82 27.35 -18.16
CA SER A 346 -5.46 28.72 -17.79
C SER A 346 -6.55 29.73 -18.14
N GLU A 347 -7.26 29.53 -19.25
CA GLU A 347 -8.42 30.34 -19.65
C GLU A 347 -9.61 30.18 -18.70
N ARG A 348 -9.80 28.98 -18.12
CA ARG A 348 -10.85 28.70 -17.13
C ARG A 348 -10.50 29.17 -15.71
N HIS A 349 -9.21 29.26 -15.38
CA HIS A 349 -8.72 29.59 -14.04
C HIS A 349 -7.61 30.67 -14.09
N PRO A 350 -7.94 31.89 -14.60
CA PRO A 350 -6.95 32.93 -14.88
C PRO A 350 -6.21 33.42 -13.63
N ASP A 351 -6.86 33.39 -12.48
CA ASP A 351 -6.30 33.84 -11.21
C ASP A 351 -5.30 32.85 -10.59
N ASN A 352 -5.24 31.61 -11.10
CA ASN A 352 -4.44 30.56 -10.49
C ASN A 352 -2.94 30.64 -10.90
N PRO A 353 -2.02 30.91 -9.96
CA PRO A 353 -0.59 31.03 -10.29
C PRO A 353 0.01 29.71 -10.75
N PHE A 354 -0.45 28.56 -10.23
CA PHE A 354 0.12 27.25 -10.59
C PHE A 354 -0.25 26.83 -12.02
N VAL A 355 -1.49 27.09 -12.46
CA VAL A 355 -1.87 26.84 -13.87
C VAL A 355 -1.08 27.74 -14.82
N SER A 356 -0.91 29.00 -14.45
CA SER A 356 -0.09 29.97 -15.18
C SER A 356 1.38 29.50 -15.26
N PHE A 357 1.92 28.97 -14.16
CA PHE A 357 3.28 28.41 -14.11
C PHE A 357 3.42 27.15 -14.99
N GLY A 358 2.45 26.24 -14.93
CA GLY A 358 2.38 25.04 -15.77
C GLY A 358 2.26 25.35 -17.26
N LEU A 359 1.50 26.37 -17.63
CA LEU A 359 1.46 26.89 -19.00
C LEU A 359 2.82 27.44 -19.41
N GLY A 360 3.51 28.17 -18.52
CA GLY A 360 4.86 28.67 -18.75
C GLY A 360 5.88 27.56 -19.03
N TRP A 361 5.83 26.50 -18.23
CA TRP A 361 6.66 25.31 -18.34
C TRP A 361 6.44 24.55 -19.66
N VAL A 362 5.19 24.22 -20.00
CA VAL A 362 4.88 23.48 -21.23
C VAL A 362 5.15 24.32 -22.48
N ALA A 363 4.89 25.63 -22.43
CA ALA A 363 5.26 26.54 -23.52
C ALA A 363 6.77 26.61 -23.73
N ARG A 364 7.56 26.74 -22.65
CA ARG A 364 9.04 26.72 -22.71
C ARG A 364 9.56 25.41 -23.31
N ARG A 365 9.06 24.25 -22.86
CA ARG A 365 9.46 22.94 -23.39
C ARG A 365 8.98 22.68 -24.83
N GLY A 366 8.02 23.46 -25.33
CA GLY A 366 7.61 23.52 -26.73
C GLY A 366 8.34 24.58 -27.58
N GLY A 367 9.29 25.33 -27.02
CA GLY A 367 9.99 26.42 -27.71
C GLY A 367 9.20 27.73 -27.84
N ASP A 368 7.96 27.80 -27.35
CA ASP A 368 7.14 29.02 -27.33
C ASP A 368 7.56 29.92 -26.15
N PHE A 369 8.74 30.51 -26.26
CA PHE A 369 9.31 31.40 -25.25
C PHE A 369 8.49 32.68 -25.03
N SER A 370 7.58 33.03 -25.95
CA SER A 370 6.70 34.20 -25.85
C SER A 370 5.47 33.90 -24.98
N SER A 371 4.79 32.79 -25.22
CA SER A 371 3.76 32.30 -24.28
C SER A 371 4.35 32.00 -22.91
N ALA A 372 5.57 31.42 -22.87
CA ALA A 372 6.23 31.07 -21.61
C ALA A 372 6.47 32.30 -20.73
N GLU A 373 7.01 33.37 -21.30
CA GLU A 373 7.19 34.65 -20.62
C GLU A 373 5.86 35.26 -20.15
N ALA A 374 4.85 35.28 -21.02
CA ALA A 374 3.53 35.84 -20.66
C ALA A 374 2.89 35.10 -19.48
N ALA A 375 3.06 33.78 -19.42
CA ALA A 375 2.52 32.90 -18.39
C ALA A 375 3.31 32.97 -17.06
N TYR A 376 4.64 33.08 -17.09
CA TYR A 376 5.41 33.37 -15.87
C TYR A 376 5.16 34.80 -15.35
N ARG A 377 5.00 35.80 -16.24
CA ARG A 377 4.56 37.15 -15.85
C ARG A 377 3.13 37.18 -15.27
N LEU A 378 2.24 36.27 -15.69
CA LEU A 378 0.91 36.09 -15.05
C LEU A 378 1.05 35.46 -13.66
N THR A 379 1.88 34.41 -13.53
CA THR A 379 2.22 33.79 -12.23
C THR A 379 2.71 34.85 -11.23
N LEU A 380 3.63 35.72 -11.66
CA LEU A 380 4.21 36.77 -10.82
C LEU A 380 3.28 37.97 -10.54
N ARG A 381 2.11 38.07 -11.20
CA ARG A 381 1.04 39.00 -10.79
C ARG A 381 0.23 38.45 -9.62
N SER A 382 -0.13 37.16 -9.66
CA SER A 382 -0.88 36.50 -8.58
C SER A 382 0.00 36.09 -7.39
N ASN A 383 1.29 35.83 -7.61
CA ASN A 383 2.29 35.54 -6.57
C ASN A 383 3.61 36.29 -6.86
N PRO A 384 3.78 37.54 -6.38
CA PRO A 384 5.01 38.30 -6.57
C PRO A 384 6.26 37.70 -5.90
N GLU A 385 6.09 36.77 -4.97
CA GLU A 385 7.15 36.09 -4.21
C GLU A 385 7.43 34.66 -4.74
N ASP A 386 7.12 34.39 -6.01
CA ASP A 386 7.48 33.11 -6.64
C ASP A 386 8.93 33.12 -7.16
N ASP A 387 9.87 32.63 -6.35
CA ASP A 387 11.29 32.49 -6.70
C ASP A 387 11.49 31.64 -7.96
N ARG A 388 10.71 30.55 -8.10
CA ARG A 388 10.74 29.64 -9.26
C ARG A 388 10.31 30.35 -10.54
N ALA A 389 9.18 31.07 -10.51
CA ALA A 389 8.71 31.81 -11.69
C ALA A 389 9.65 32.98 -12.04
N THR A 390 10.26 33.60 -11.03
CA THR A 390 11.29 34.64 -11.21
C THR A 390 12.53 34.07 -11.89
N ASN A 391 13.06 32.92 -11.44
CA ASN A 391 14.17 32.21 -12.08
C ASN A 391 13.82 31.74 -13.50
N ASN A 392 12.66 31.14 -13.71
CA ASN A 392 12.31 30.61 -15.03
C ASN A 392 12.06 31.74 -16.05
N LEU A 393 11.61 32.92 -15.60
CA LEU A 393 11.57 34.12 -16.42
C LEU A 393 12.99 34.65 -16.72
N ALA A 394 13.90 34.64 -15.75
CA ALA A 394 15.31 34.97 -15.95
C ALA A 394 15.99 34.03 -16.95
N ASN A 395 15.68 32.73 -16.92
CA ASN A 395 16.15 31.73 -17.89
C ASN A 395 15.74 32.11 -19.32
N LEU A 396 14.53 32.63 -19.53
CA LEU A 396 14.07 33.09 -20.85
C LEU A 396 14.81 34.34 -21.33
N LEU A 397 15.11 35.29 -20.43
CA LEU A 397 15.91 36.48 -20.78
C LEU A 397 17.35 36.10 -21.13
N ALA A 398 17.97 35.19 -20.35
CA ALA A 398 19.32 34.68 -20.61
C ALA A 398 19.44 33.94 -21.95
N ILE A 399 18.41 33.19 -22.36
CA ILE A 399 18.34 32.54 -23.67
C ILE A 399 18.24 33.57 -24.80
N ARG A 400 17.46 34.64 -24.61
CA ARG A 400 17.36 35.76 -25.57
C ARG A 400 18.57 36.71 -25.57
N GLY A 401 19.55 36.49 -24.68
CA GLY A 401 20.79 37.28 -24.58
C GLY A 401 20.72 38.50 -23.66
N ASP A 402 19.57 38.83 -23.06
CA ASP A 402 19.48 39.89 -22.05
C ASP A 402 20.10 39.44 -20.72
N SER A 403 21.41 39.58 -20.69
CA SER A 403 22.26 39.20 -19.57
C SER A 403 22.19 40.19 -18.40
N ASN A 404 21.54 41.36 -18.57
CA ASN A 404 21.35 42.33 -17.48
C ASN A 404 20.02 42.05 -16.78
N GLY A 405 18.92 41.94 -17.53
CA GLY A 405 17.60 41.58 -16.98
C GLY A 405 17.60 40.18 -16.36
N ALA A 406 18.32 39.22 -16.94
CA ALA A 406 18.47 37.89 -16.34
C ALA A 406 19.17 37.93 -14.96
N LEU A 407 20.32 38.62 -14.84
CA LEU A 407 21.05 38.73 -13.56
C LEU A 407 20.20 39.41 -12.48
N GLU A 408 19.43 40.44 -12.84
CA GLU A 408 18.58 41.12 -11.87
C GLU A 408 17.41 40.25 -11.38
N LEU A 409 16.81 39.45 -12.26
CA LEU A 409 15.81 38.48 -11.85
C LEU A 409 16.40 37.31 -11.04
N TYR A 410 17.62 36.83 -11.33
CA TYR A 410 18.28 35.84 -10.45
C TYR A 410 18.55 36.41 -9.05
N ARG A 411 19.03 37.67 -8.94
CA ARG A 411 19.18 38.35 -7.64
C ARG A 411 17.85 38.44 -6.89
N ARG A 412 16.75 38.77 -7.56
CA ARG A 412 15.41 38.76 -6.96
C ARG A 412 14.99 37.37 -6.49
N ALA A 413 15.23 36.32 -7.28
CA ALA A 413 14.93 34.94 -6.87
C ALA A 413 15.73 34.52 -5.63
N ILE A 414 17.02 34.90 -5.56
CA ILE A 414 17.90 34.67 -4.40
C ILE A 414 17.46 35.50 -3.18
N ALA A 415 16.98 36.74 -3.37
CA ALA A 415 16.46 37.59 -2.30
C ALA A 415 15.13 37.06 -1.71
N ILE A 416 14.29 36.42 -2.54
CA ILE A 416 13.07 35.72 -2.09
C ILE A 416 13.43 34.41 -1.36
N GLN A 417 14.34 33.61 -1.93
CA GLN A 417 14.78 32.33 -1.35
C GLN A 417 16.32 32.21 -1.39
N PRO A 418 17.03 32.51 -0.28
CA PRO A 418 18.50 32.47 -0.22
C PRO A 418 19.14 31.08 -0.41
N GLU A 419 18.34 30.01 -0.38
CA GLU A 419 18.76 28.62 -0.64
C GLU A 419 18.53 28.20 -2.10
N ASN A 420 18.28 29.14 -3.01
CA ASN A 420 17.94 28.85 -4.40
C ASN A 420 19.20 28.52 -5.25
N ALA A 421 19.68 27.28 -5.12
CA ALA A 421 20.86 26.77 -5.83
C ALA A 421 20.80 26.94 -7.35
N ALA A 422 19.61 26.72 -7.95
CA ALA A 422 19.39 26.92 -9.38
C ALA A 422 19.60 28.37 -9.82
N ALA A 423 19.07 29.35 -9.06
CA ALA A 423 19.28 30.77 -9.36
C ALA A 423 20.77 31.16 -9.26
N TYR A 424 21.50 30.65 -8.26
CA TYR A 424 22.95 30.83 -8.18
C TYR A 424 23.69 30.20 -9.37
N PHE A 425 23.38 28.95 -9.73
CA PHE A 425 24.00 28.27 -10.88
C PHE A 425 23.76 29.06 -12.18
N ASN A 426 22.52 29.47 -12.44
CA ASN A 426 22.13 30.23 -13.63
C ASN A 426 22.77 31.62 -13.67
N MET A 427 22.92 32.28 -12.51
CA MET A 427 23.67 33.54 -12.40
C MET A 427 25.13 33.30 -12.82
N GLY A 428 25.77 32.23 -12.33
CA GLY A 428 27.12 31.83 -12.73
C GLY A 428 27.26 31.58 -14.23
N GLN A 429 26.31 30.85 -14.84
CA GLN A 429 26.25 30.61 -16.29
C GLN A 429 26.19 31.92 -17.11
N VAL A 430 25.46 32.94 -16.63
CA VAL A 430 25.40 34.26 -17.28
C VAL A 430 26.67 35.09 -17.04
N HIS A 431 27.29 35.02 -15.85
CA HIS A 431 28.59 35.67 -15.61
C HIS A 431 29.71 35.05 -16.48
N THR A 432 29.74 33.72 -16.64
CA THR A 432 30.66 33.03 -17.57
C THR A 432 30.48 33.50 -19.02
N ARG A 433 29.22 33.65 -19.49
CA ARG A 433 28.92 34.24 -20.82
C ARG A 433 29.36 35.70 -20.98
N ARG A 434 29.56 36.43 -19.87
CA ARG A 434 30.08 37.81 -19.85
C ARG A 434 31.60 37.89 -19.65
N PHE A 435 32.30 36.75 -19.61
CA PHE A 435 33.72 36.64 -19.25
C PHE A 435 34.05 37.11 -17.81
N ASP A 436 33.03 37.21 -16.95
CA ASP A 436 33.16 37.56 -15.53
C ASP A 436 33.37 36.29 -14.69
N TYR A 437 34.57 35.73 -14.81
CA TYR A 437 34.92 34.47 -14.16
C TYR A 437 34.94 34.55 -12.63
N HIS A 438 35.14 35.73 -12.05
CA HIS A 438 35.18 35.91 -10.60
C HIS A 438 33.79 35.74 -9.99
N SER A 439 32.80 36.51 -10.45
CA SER A 439 31.42 36.39 -9.96
C SER A 439 30.80 35.06 -10.38
N ALA A 440 31.21 34.50 -11.53
CA ALA A 440 30.80 33.15 -11.92
C ALA A 440 31.27 32.09 -10.91
N ASN A 441 32.55 32.11 -10.52
CA ASN A 441 33.10 31.14 -9.57
C ASN A 441 32.44 31.25 -8.19
N GLU A 442 32.17 32.45 -7.70
CA GLU A 442 31.41 32.65 -6.45
C GLU A 442 29.99 32.07 -6.55
N ALA A 443 29.29 32.34 -7.66
CA ALA A 443 27.94 31.85 -7.89
C ALA A 443 27.89 30.32 -7.99
N TYR A 444 28.82 29.69 -8.71
CA TYR A 444 28.93 28.22 -8.74
C TYR A 444 29.28 27.63 -7.37
N SER A 445 30.17 28.28 -6.61
CA SER A 445 30.55 27.84 -5.26
C SER A 445 29.35 27.88 -4.30
N ARG A 446 28.53 28.93 -4.39
CA ARG A 446 27.27 29.04 -3.63
C ARG A 446 26.23 28.03 -4.08
N ALA A 447 26.12 27.74 -5.38
CA ALA A 447 25.21 26.73 -5.89
C ALA A 447 25.61 25.32 -5.40
N ALA A 448 26.87 24.93 -5.54
CA ALA A 448 27.35 23.60 -5.15
C ALA A 448 27.34 23.36 -3.64
N ALA A 449 27.46 24.42 -2.83
CA ALA A 449 27.30 24.35 -1.37
C ALA A 449 25.83 24.22 -0.91
N LEU A 450 24.86 24.45 -1.79
CA LEU A 450 23.42 24.27 -1.54
C LEU A 450 22.89 22.98 -2.16
N ASP A 451 23.32 22.67 -3.38
CA ASP A 451 22.92 21.48 -4.16
C ASP A 451 24.05 21.10 -5.12
N PHE A 452 24.89 20.14 -4.71
CA PHE A 452 26.01 19.65 -5.50
C PHE A 452 25.55 18.86 -6.73
N ASP A 453 24.55 17.99 -6.56
CA ASP A 453 24.03 17.08 -7.58
C ASP A 453 23.40 17.86 -8.74
N LEU A 454 22.69 18.95 -8.45
CA LEU A 454 22.17 19.90 -9.45
C LEU A 454 23.30 20.50 -10.30
N VAL A 455 24.35 21.02 -9.66
CA VAL A 455 25.47 21.64 -10.37
C VAL A 455 26.21 20.61 -11.22
N GLN A 456 26.49 19.41 -10.69
CA GLN A 456 27.11 18.32 -11.44
C GLN A 456 26.27 17.93 -12.66
N THR A 457 24.95 17.80 -12.48
CA THR A 457 24.01 17.44 -13.55
C THR A 457 24.04 18.47 -14.69
N TYR A 458 23.81 19.74 -14.39
CA TYR A 458 23.74 20.77 -15.43
C TYR A 458 25.09 21.14 -16.05
N GLN A 459 26.21 21.00 -15.33
CA GLN A 459 27.55 21.12 -15.92
C GLN A 459 27.84 19.96 -16.89
N SER A 460 27.48 18.72 -16.53
CA SER A 460 27.71 17.56 -17.40
C SER A 460 26.96 17.62 -18.74
N ALA A 461 25.80 18.30 -18.75
CA ALA A 461 24.96 18.54 -19.91
C ALA A 461 25.45 19.67 -20.84
N SER A 462 26.51 20.40 -20.48
CA SER A 462 26.97 21.61 -21.20
C SER A 462 27.66 21.37 -22.56
N ARG A 463 27.47 20.20 -23.20
CA ARG A 463 28.31 19.72 -24.30
C ARG A 463 27.97 20.31 -25.67
N ASP A 464 26.72 20.73 -25.88
CA ASP A 464 26.21 21.08 -27.22
C ASP A 464 26.26 22.58 -27.55
N GLY A 465 27.02 23.37 -26.78
CA GLY A 465 27.15 24.84 -26.97
C GLY A 465 25.89 25.66 -26.62
N SER A 466 24.78 25.01 -26.28
CA SER A 466 23.64 25.61 -25.61
C SER A 466 24.04 26.12 -24.22
N LEU A 467 23.23 27.02 -23.64
CA LEU A 467 23.41 27.40 -22.23
C LEU A 467 22.62 26.43 -21.37
N PRO A 468 23.25 25.51 -20.61
CA PRO A 468 22.52 24.77 -19.60
C PRO A 468 22.06 25.76 -18.54
N LEU A 469 20.77 25.74 -18.27
CA LEU A 469 20.10 26.56 -17.27
C LEU A 469 19.19 25.65 -16.45
N ALA A 470 19.35 25.69 -15.14
CA ALA A 470 18.50 24.98 -14.20
C ALA A 470 17.12 25.63 -14.18
N ASP A 471 16.14 24.93 -14.74
CA ASP A 471 14.74 25.27 -14.52
C ASP A 471 14.29 24.82 -13.13
N GLN A 472 13.35 25.55 -12.56
CA GLN A 472 12.75 25.22 -11.28
C GLN A 472 11.32 24.75 -11.44
N TRP A 473 10.91 23.89 -10.51
CA TRP A 473 9.58 23.31 -10.47
C TRP A 473 8.90 23.50 -9.10
N ILE A 474 7.62 23.17 -9.02
CA ILE A 474 6.78 23.32 -7.83
C ILE A 474 7.21 22.29 -6.78
N LYS A 475 8.08 22.69 -5.84
CA LYS A 475 8.55 21.83 -4.73
C LYS A 475 7.36 21.15 -4.01
N PRO A 476 7.40 19.83 -3.72
CA PRO A 476 6.31 19.07 -3.09
C PRO A 476 5.75 19.69 -1.79
N GLY A 477 6.59 20.33 -0.99
CA GLY A 477 6.17 21.02 0.24
C GLY A 477 5.28 22.25 0.01
N SER A 478 5.32 22.87 -1.18
CA SER A 478 4.38 23.94 -1.58
C SER A 478 3.06 23.36 -2.10
N ALA A 479 3.11 22.22 -2.79
CA ALA A 479 1.96 21.49 -3.29
C ALA A 479 0.99 21.06 -2.18
N TRP A 480 1.52 20.44 -1.11
CA TRP A 480 0.73 20.05 0.06
C TRP A 480 0.08 21.24 0.79
N LYS A 481 0.74 22.40 0.84
CA LYS A 481 0.16 23.62 1.42
C LYS A 481 -1.03 24.12 0.58
N ALA A 482 -0.87 24.17 -0.75
CA ALA A 482 -1.90 24.63 -1.68
C ALA A 482 -3.16 23.74 -1.65
N MET A 483 -3.01 22.43 -1.55
CA MET A 483 -4.14 21.50 -1.48
C MET A 483 -4.98 21.66 -0.19
N LEU A 484 -4.38 22.17 0.89
CA LEU A 484 -5.03 22.29 2.19
C LEU A 484 -5.84 23.59 2.37
N THR A 485 -5.78 24.55 1.43
CA THR A 485 -6.55 25.80 1.53
C THR A 485 -8.06 25.58 1.39
N PRO A 486 -8.92 26.57 1.73
CA PRO A 486 -10.37 26.44 1.57
C PRO A 486 -10.80 26.37 0.09
N ASP A 487 -10.24 27.23 -0.75
CA ASP A 487 -10.70 27.50 -2.11
C ASP A 487 -10.60 26.27 -3.02
N ALA A 488 -9.56 25.45 -2.83
CA ALA A 488 -9.36 24.18 -3.53
C ALA A 488 -10.49 23.15 -3.30
N ARG A 489 -11.38 23.38 -2.33
CA ARG A 489 -12.46 22.45 -1.93
C ARG A 489 -13.78 22.77 -2.64
N GLU A 490 -13.98 24.00 -3.10
CA GLU A 490 -15.29 24.47 -3.59
C GLU A 490 -15.70 23.82 -4.92
N HIS A 491 -14.73 23.40 -5.74
CA HIS A 491 -14.96 22.72 -7.01
C HIS A 491 -15.13 21.18 -6.90
N THR A 492 -15.23 20.62 -5.69
CA THR A 492 -15.19 19.16 -5.50
C THR A 492 -16.54 18.46 -5.65
N SER A 493 -16.83 17.96 -6.85
CA SER A 493 -17.84 16.89 -6.99
C SER A 493 -17.29 15.59 -6.39
N ALA A 494 -17.73 15.25 -5.18
CA ALA A 494 -17.19 14.14 -4.38
C ALA A 494 -17.58 12.75 -4.94
N GLN A 495 -16.91 12.34 -6.01
CA GLN A 495 -17.08 11.01 -6.61
C GLN A 495 -16.28 9.97 -5.83
N LEU A 496 -17.01 9.12 -5.11
CA LEU A 496 -16.44 7.99 -4.37
C LEU A 496 -15.62 7.04 -5.28
N PRO A 497 -14.51 6.48 -4.78
CA PRO A 497 -13.82 5.36 -5.41
C PRO A 497 -14.75 4.20 -5.78
N PRO A 498 -14.42 3.38 -6.80
CA PRO A 498 -15.31 2.31 -7.30
C PRO A 498 -15.85 1.38 -6.20
N ALA A 499 -14.99 0.96 -5.26
CA ALA A 499 -15.38 0.13 -4.12
C ALA A 499 -16.46 0.78 -3.23
N TRP A 500 -16.37 2.09 -2.99
CA TRP A 500 -17.31 2.82 -2.12
C TRP A 500 -18.61 3.20 -2.83
N ARG A 501 -18.63 3.30 -4.16
CA ARG A 501 -19.88 3.40 -4.94
C ARG A 501 -20.77 2.15 -4.80
N GLY A 502 -20.18 0.98 -4.54
CA GLY A 502 -20.90 -0.25 -4.24
C GLY A 502 -21.65 -0.23 -2.89
N LEU A 503 -21.00 0.27 -1.83
CA LEU A 503 -21.53 0.29 -0.46
C LEU A 503 -22.69 1.28 -0.32
N ARG A 504 -23.90 0.79 0.01
CA ARG A 504 -25.09 1.65 0.20
C ARG A 504 -24.87 2.66 1.32
N GLU A 505 -24.17 2.25 2.38
CA GLU A 505 -23.87 3.04 3.58
C GLU A 505 -22.96 4.26 3.30
N ALA A 506 -22.18 4.23 2.21
CA ALA A 506 -21.27 5.31 1.82
C ALA A 506 -21.88 6.33 0.83
N ARG A 507 -23.03 6.03 0.21
CA ARG A 507 -23.59 6.80 -0.94
C ARG A 507 -24.05 8.21 -0.60
N GLY A 508 -24.20 8.59 0.67
CA GLY A 508 -24.51 9.95 1.06
C GLY A 508 -24.78 10.11 2.56
N PRO A 509 -24.89 11.36 3.05
CA PRO A 509 -25.11 11.62 4.47
C PRO A 509 -26.43 11.03 5.00
N PHE A 510 -27.46 10.90 4.16
CA PHE A 510 -28.75 10.32 4.56
C PHE A 510 -28.65 8.84 4.96
N THR A 511 -27.94 8.01 4.19
CA THR A 511 -27.76 6.58 4.51
C THR A 511 -26.90 6.37 5.75
N SER A 512 -25.87 7.19 5.93
CA SER A 512 -25.02 7.18 7.12
C SER A 512 -25.79 7.62 8.36
N LEU A 513 -26.57 8.69 8.27
CA LEU A 513 -27.44 9.19 9.35
C LEU A 513 -28.50 8.15 9.73
N LEU A 514 -29.14 7.50 8.76
CA LEU A 514 -30.09 6.41 9.00
C LEU A 514 -29.45 5.27 9.81
N GLY A 515 -28.22 4.87 9.50
CA GLY A 515 -27.48 3.87 10.27
C GLY A 515 -27.26 4.27 11.75
N VAL A 516 -26.92 5.53 12.00
CA VAL A 516 -26.74 6.08 13.36
C VAL A 516 -28.07 6.19 14.12
N VAL A 517 -29.15 6.63 13.46
CA VAL A 517 -30.49 6.71 14.05
C VAL A 517 -31.02 5.31 14.39
N VAL A 518 -30.81 4.32 13.50
CA VAL A 518 -31.17 2.91 13.73
C VAL A 518 -30.37 2.31 14.89
N PHE A 519 -29.08 2.64 15.03
CA PHE A 519 -28.28 2.25 16.20
C PHE A 519 -28.84 2.85 17.51
N GLY A 520 -29.14 4.15 17.52
CA GLY A 520 -29.73 4.84 18.66
C GLY A 520 -31.10 4.27 19.06
N LEU A 521 -31.95 3.94 18.07
CA LEU A 521 -33.22 3.25 18.27
C LEU A 521 -33.00 1.85 18.88
N GLY A 522 -32.02 1.09 18.38
CA GLY A 522 -31.62 -0.19 18.97
C GLY A 522 -31.24 -0.07 20.45
N ILE A 523 -30.45 0.94 20.82
CA ILE A 523 -30.05 1.21 22.20
C ILE A 523 -31.25 1.56 23.08
N THR A 524 -32.12 2.49 22.65
CA THR A 524 -33.30 2.89 23.44
C THR A 524 -34.26 1.73 23.64
N LEU A 525 -34.49 0.91 22.61
CA LEU A 525 -35.22 -0.35 22.72
C LEU A 525 -34.54 -1.29 23.73
N SER A 526 -33.23 -1.52 23.64
CA SER A 526 -32.49 -2.35 24.62
C SER A 526 -32.72 -1.90 26.06
N MET A 527 -32.61 -0.60 26.33
CA MET A 527 -32.80 -0.02 27.68
C MET A 527 -34.25 -0.16 28.16
N LEU A 528 -35.25 0.18 27.33
CA LEU A 528 -36.67 0.06 27.65
C LEU A 528 -37.08 -1.41 27.88
N TRP A 529 -36.48 -2.32 27.12
CA TRP A 529 -36.81 -3.75 27.16
C TRP A 529 -36.14 -4.44 28.35
N HIS A 530 -34.87 -4.14 28.63
CA HIS A 530 -34.15 -4.70 29.78
C HIS A 530 -34.77 -4.29 31.12
N LYS A 531 -35.29 -3.05 31.24
CA LYS A 531 -36.08 -2.61 32.40
C LYS A 531 -37.31 -3.50 32.67
N ARG A 532 -37.93 -4.06 31.63
CA ARG A 532 -39.12 -4.94 31.74
C ARG A 532 -38.76 -6.43 31.80
N LEU A 533 -37.67 -6.84 31.17
CA LEU A 533 -37.20 -8.23 31.04
C LEU A 533 -35.66 -8.30 31.20
N PRO A 534 -35.12 -8.27 32.42
CA PRO A 534 -33.69 -8.47 32.63
C PRO A 534 -33.32 -9.93 32.28
N LEU A 535 -32.33 -10.09 31.40
CA LEU A 535 -31.74 -11.37 31.04
C LEU A 535 -30.70 -11.81 32.09
N ARG A 536 -30.58 -13.12 32.29
CA ARG A 536 -29.61 -13.79 33.15
C ARG A 536 -29.20 -15.13 32.53
N ALA A 537 -28.10 -15.72 33.00
CA ALA A 537 -27.73 -17.09 32.69
C ALA A 537 -28.32 -18.07 33.73
N CYS A 538 -28.71 -19.27 33.30
CA CYS A 538 -29.07 -20.38 34.17
C CYS A 538 -27.87 -20.82 35.01
N SER A 539 -28.05 -20.93 36.33
CA SER A 539 -26.97 -21.18 37.29
C SER A 539 -26.31 -22.58 37.20
N ASN A 540 -26.81 -23.46 36.32
CA ASN A 540 -26.25 -24.79 36.07
C ASN A 540 -25.73 -24.98 34.63
N CYS A 541 -26.48 -24.52 33.63
CA CYS A 541 -26.23 -24.84 32.21
C CYS A 541 -26.00 -23.62 31.30
N ASP A 542 -25.83 -22.42 31.87
CA ASP A 542 -25.59 -21.14 31.18
C ASP A 542 -26.64 -20.73 30.12
N ALA A 543 -27.76 -21.44 30.01
CA ALA A 543 -28.87 -21.08 29.13
C ALA A 543 -29.44 -19.69 29.48
N VAL A 544 -29.70 -18.86 28.47
CA VAL A 544 -30.29 -17.53 28.63
C VAL A 544 -31.71 -17.65 29.16
N ILE A 545 -32.01 -16.93 30.24
CA ILE A 545 -33.32 -16.88 30.90
C ILE A 545 -33.68 -15.44 31.27
N CYS A 546 -34.92 -15.02 31.00
CA CYS A 546 -35.47 -13.76 31.51
C CYS A 546 -36.15 -13.96 32.89
N ARG A 547 -36.54 -12.86 33.56
CA ARG A 547 -37.27 -12.88 34.85
C ARG A 547 -38.52 -13.78 34.86
N ARG A 548 -39.14 -14.06 33.70
CA ARG A 548 -40.34 -14.93 33.58
C ARG A 548 -39.98 -16.41 33.41
N CYS A 549 -39.00 -16.73 32.57
CA CYS A 549 -38.56 -18.11 32.33
C CYS A 549 -37.68 -18.67 33.48
N ALA A 550 -37.12 -17.80 34.31
CA ALA A 550 -36.27 -18.17 35.44
C ALA A 550 -37.10 -18.76 36.59
N VAL A 551 -37.10 -20.09 36.71
CA VAL A 551 -37.63 -20.77 37.90
C VAL A 551 -36.65 -20.52 39.04
N ARG A 552 -37.08 -19.76 40.05
CA ARG A 552 -36.29 -19.53 41.27
C ARG A 552 -36.49 -20.69 42.23
N ARG A 553 -35.40 -21.32 42.67
CA ARG A 553 -35.41 -22.30 43.76
C ARG A 553 -34.22 -22.01 44.66
N ARG A 554 -34.51 -21.74 45.95
CA ARG A 554 -33.55 -21.15 46.89
C ARG A 554 -32.92 -19.89 46.26
N GLU A 555 -31.61 -19.71 46.38
CA GLU A 555 -30.87 -18.58 45.79
C GLU A 555 -30.63 -18.69 44.26
N LEU A 556 -30.95 -19.84 43.65
CA LEU A 556 -30.54 -20.15 42.28
C LEU A 556 -31.63 -19.82 41.26
N ALA A 557 -31.20 -19.33 40.10
CA ALA A 557 -32.04 -19.11 38.93
C ALA A 557 -31.78 -20.23 37.92
N LEU A 558 -32.75 -21.13 37.75
CA LEU A 558 -32.69 -22.26 36.83
C LEU A 558 -33.58 -21.99 35.61
N CYS A 559 -33.20 -22.56 34.46
CA CYS A 559 -34.11 -22.68 33.31
C CYS A 559 -35.13 -23.80 33.56
N PRO A 560 -36.27 -23.82 32.84
CA PRO A 560 -37.33 -24.82 33.04
C PRO A 560 -36.82 -26.26 32.95
N ASP A 561 -35.91 -26.57 32.03
CA ASP A 561 -35.31 -27.90 31.90
C ASP A 561 -34.54 -28.34 33.15
N CYS A 562 -33.75 -27.45 33.74
CA CYS A 562 -32.96 -27.76 34.93
C CYS A 562 -33.83 -27.82 36.19
N ALA A 563 -34.84 -26.96 36.30
CA ALA A 563 -35.83 -27.06 37.38
C ALA A 563 -36.65 -28.36 37.27
N ASN A 564 -37.04 -28.77 36.06
CA ASN A 564 -37.73 -30.04 35.83
C ASN A 564 -36.82 -31.26 36.08
N ALA A 565 -35.51 -31.17 35.82
CA ALA A 565 -34.55 -32.21 36.18
C ALA A 565 -34.35 -32.32 37.70
N GLU A 566 -34.41 -31.20 38.43
CA GLU A 566 -34.40 -31.18 39.90
C GLU A 566 -35.70 -31.72 40.50
N VAL A 567 -36.88 -31.42 39.90
CA VAL A 567 -38.19 -31.92 40.35
C VAL A 567 -38.34 -33.44 40.19
N ARG A 568 -37.73 -34.04 39.16
CA ARG A 568 -37.77 -35.49 38.92
C ARG A 568 -36.82 -36.29 39.81
N ALA A 569 -36.12 -35.64 40.74
CA ALA A 569 -35.13 -36.30 41.57
C ALA A 569 -35.70 -36.69 42.94
N GLU A 570 -35.75 -37.99 43.19
CA GLU A 570 -36.18 -38.58 44.48
C GLU A 570 -35.23 -38.23 45.63
N SER A 571 -33.96 -37.92 45.33
CA SER A 571 -32.96 -37.52 46.32
C SER A 571 -32.10 -36.32 45.85
N PRO A 572 -31.55 -35.51 46.77
CA PRO A 572 -30.68 -34.38 46.42
C PRO A 572 -29.35 -34.82 45.80
N GLU A 573 -28.94 -36.08 46.00
CA GLU A 573 -27.78 -36.70 45.34
C GLU A 573 -28.10 -36.98 43.87
N PHE A 574 -29.24 -37.63 43.60
CA PHE A 574 -29.71 -37.91 42.25
C PHE A 574 -29.99 -36.62 41.45
N ALA A 575 -30.47 -35.57 42.12
CA ALA A 575 -30.62 -34.23 41.53
C ALA A 575 -29.27 -33.68 41.03
N ARG A 576 -28.17 -33.85 41.77
CA ARG A 576 -26.82 -33.46 41.34
C ARG A 576 -26.39 -34.25 40.10
N VAL A 577 -26.69 -35.55 40.04
CA VAL A 577 -26.38 -36.39 38.87
C VAL A 577 -27.13 -35.91 37.63
N LEU A 578 -28.45 -35.72 37.71
CA LEU A 578 -29.28 -35.24 36.59
C LEU A 578 -28.87 -33.82 36.14
N LEU A 579 -28.60 -32.91 37.08
CA LEU A 579 -28.14 -31.55 36.76
C LEU A 579 -26.76 -31.55 36.09
N ASN A 580 -25.82 -32.38 36.56
CA ASN A 580 -24.51 -32.55 35.93
C ASN A 580 -24.61 -33.22 34.55
N GLN A 581 -25.49 -34.20 34.37
CA GLN A 581 -25.75 -34.83 33.08
C GLN A 581 -26.33 -33.82 32.08
N ARG A 582 -27.34 -33.03 32.49
CA ARG A 582 -27.90 -31.95 31.65
C ARG A 582 -26.85 -30.89 31.31
N ARG A 583 -26.02 -30.49 32.27
CA ARG A 583 -24.88 -29.56 32.08
C ARG A 583 -23.89 -30.12 31.05
N ARG A 584 -23.44 -31.36 31.21
CA ARG A 584 -22.53 -32.04 30.27
C ARG A 584 -23.10 -32.16 28.85
N THR A 585 -24.36 -32.56 28.70
CA THR A 585 -25.02 -32.65 27.38
C THR A 585 -25.09 -31.28 26.71
N VAL A 586 -25.56 -30.26 27.43
CA VAL A 586 -25.66 -28.88 26.93
C VAL A 586 -24.27 -28.33 26.56
N GLN A 587 -23.26 -28.53 27.41
CA GLN A 587 -21.88 -28.13 27.14
C GLN A 587 -21.27 -28.85 25.94
N ARG A 588 -21.53 -30.15 25.74
CA ARG A 588 -21.08 -30.89 24.54
C ARG A 588 -21.64 -30.27 23.25
N THR A 589 -22.95 -29.99 23.20
CA THR A 589 -23.58 -29.31 22.05
C THR A 589 -23.00 -27.91 21.84
N TYR A 590 -22.85 -27.12 22.90
CA TYR A 590 -22.19 -25.80 22.82
C TYR A 590 -20.74 -25.89 22.34
N ARG A 591 -19.96 -26.89 22.78
CA ARG A 591 -18.56 -27.08 22.38
C ARG A 591 -18.47 -27.39 20.89
N GLY A 592 -19.29 -28.32 20.38
CA GLY A 592 -19.37 -28.62 18.95
C GLY A 592 -19.68 -27.39 18.09
N VAL A 593 -20.74 -26.66 18.43
CA VAL A 593 -21.12 -25.43 17.72
C VAL A 593 -20.05 -24.34 17.81
N ARG A 594 -19.44 -24.12 18.99
CA ARG A 594 -18.40 -23.10 19.17
C ARG A 594 -17.10 -23.45 18.47
N THR A 595 -16.68 -24.71 18.43
CA THR A 595 -15.52 -25.15 17.64
C THR A 595 -15.81 -24.99 16.14
N GLY A 596 -17.01 -25.34 15.69
CA GLY A 596 -17.46 -25.09 14.32
C GLY A 596 -17.42 -23.60 13.96
N LEU A 597 -17.95 -22.72 14.81
CA LEU A 597 -17.90 -21.25 14.60
C LEU A 597 -16.49 -20.66 14.74
N ALA A 598 -15.61 -21.24 15.57
CA ALA A 598 -14.21 -20.85 15.67
C ALA A 598 -13.42 -21.15 14.40
N GLY A 599 -13.84 -22.16 13.62
CA GLY A 599 -13.37 -22.37 12.24
C GLY A 599 -14.17 -21.60 11.19
N LEU A 600 -15.47 -21.37 11.41
CA LEU A 600 -16.32 -20.53 10.56
C LEU A 600 -15.79 -19.08 10.40
N LEU A 601 -15.32 -18.49 11.50
CA LEU A 601 -15.18 -17.04 11.66
C LEU A 601 -13.84 -16.67 12.32
N PRO A 602 -12.87 -16.11 11.57
CA PRO A 602 -11.61 -15.61 12.12
C PRO A 602 -11.83 -14.69 13.34
N GLY A 603 -11.09 -14.94 14.41
CA GLY A 603 -11.19 -14.19 15.67
C GLY A 603 -12.35 -14.55 16.60
N TYR A 604 -13.33 -15.38 16.19
CA TYR A 604 -14.51 -15.75 17.01
C TYR A 604 -14.14 -16.22 18.42
N GLY A 605 -13.10 -17.05 18.54
CA GLY A 605 -12.63 -17.56 19.83
C GLY A 605 -12.20 -16.46 20.82
N PHE A 606 -11.66 -15.34 20.33
CA PHE A 606 -11.30 -14.21 21.18
C PHE A 606 -12.54 -13.44 21.66
N PHE A 607 -13.55 -13.25 20.82
CA PHE A 607 -14.83 -12.65 21.22
C PHE A 607 -15.60 -13.54 22.20
N ALA A 608 -15.69 -14.85 21.95
CA ALA A 608 -16.30 -15.82 22.86
C ALA A 608 -15.67 -15.81 24.27
N PHE A 609 -14.37 -15.51 24.36
CA PHE A 609 -13.66 -15.33 25.63
C PHE A 609 -13.36 -13.86 26.00
N ARG A 610 -14.17 -12.91 25.48
CA ARG A 610 -14.21 -11.46 25.79
C ARG A 610 -12.87 -10.71 25.64
N ARG A 611 -11.95 -11.22 24.82
CA ARG A 611 -10.70 -10.53 24.39
C ARG A 611 -10.96 -9.67 23.15
N VAL A 612 -11.83 -8.67 23.32
CA VAL A 612 -12.37 -7.84 22.22
C VAL A 612 -11.30 -7.25 21.30
N PHE A 613 -10.27 -6.60 21.85
CA PHE A 613 -9.19 -6.01 21.04
C PHE A 613 -8.44 -7.04 20.20
N LEU A 614 -8.12 -8.21 20.77
CA LEU A 614 -7.44 -9.26 20.01
C LEU A 614 -8.34 -9.86 18.92
N GLY A 615 -9.63 -10.03 19.21
CA GLY A 615 -10.62 -10.45 18.21
C GLY A 615 -10.74 -9.46 17.06
N PHE A 616 -10.78 -8.15 17.37
CA PHE A 616 -10.80 -7.08 16.38
C PHE A 616 -9.53 -7.07 15.52
N SER A 617 -8.34 -7.11 16.10
CA SER A 617 -7.08 -7.16 15.35
C SER A 617 -7.01 -8.37 14.40
N PHE A 618 -7.46 -9.55 14.85
CA PHE A 618 -7.52 -10.74 13.99
C PHE A 618 -8.58 -10.61 12.87
N ALA A 619 -9.74 -10.03 13.14
CA ALA A 619 -10.77 -9.80 12.12
C ALA A 619 -10.30 -8.79 11.05
N THR A 620 -9.71 -7.66 11.49
CA THR A 620 -9.12 -6.64 10.62
C THR A 620 -7.99 -7.22 9.76
N ALA A 621 -7.07 -8.00 10.34
CA ALA A 621 -5.99 -8.65 9.59
C ALA A 621 -6.52 -9.69 8.58
N ALA A 622 -7.48 -10.53 8.96
CA ALA A 622 -8.09 -11.52 8.07
C ALA A 622 -8.78 -10.86 6.87
N VAL A 623 -9.51 -9.75 7.09
CA VAL A 623 -10.13 -8.92 6.04
C VAL A 623 -9.09 -8.32 5.10
N MET A 624 -8.03 -7.72 5.64
CA MET A 624 -6.96 -7.10 4.84
C MET A 624 -6.26 -8.14 3.95
N LEU A 625 -5.96 -9.33 4.48
CA LEU A 625 -5.39 -10.44 3.71
C LEU A 625 -6.36 -10.99 2.64
N ILE A 626 -7.68 -10.95 2.87
CA ILE A 626 -8.68 -11.27 1.83
C ILE A 626 -8.66 -10.22 0.71
N ALA A 627 -8.68 -8.93 1.03
CA ALA A 627 -8.66 -7.86 0.04
C ALA A 627 -7.41 -7.93 -0.86
N LEU A 628 -6.24 -8.16 -0.26
CA LEU A 628 -4.97 -8.36 -0.97
C LEU A 628 -4.99 -9.63 -1.83
N SER A 629 -5.46 -10.77 -1.30
CA SER A 629 -5.47 -12.03 -2.06
C SER A 629 -6.46 -12.05 -3.23
N LEU A 630 -7.60 -11.35 -3.10
CA LEU A 630 -8.56 -11.13 -4.19
C LEU A 630 -8.08 -10.11 -5.24
N GLY A 631 -6.92 -9.46 -5.03
CA GLY A 631 -6.38 -8.49 -5.98
C GLY A 631 -7.24 -7.24 -6.15
N VAL A 632 -7.88 -6.78 -5.06
CA VAL A 632 -8.58 -5.49 -5.04
C VAL A 632 -7.57 -4.41 -5.47
N ARG A 633 -7.88 -3.71 -6.56
CA ARG A 633 -7.07 -2.58 -7.04
C ARG A 633 -7.27 -1.40 -6.10
N GLU A 634 -6.18 -0.75 -5.73
CA GLU A 634 -6.26 0.47 -4.94
C GLU A 634 -6.63 1.63 -5.90
N PRO A 635 -7.45 2.60 -5.46
CA PRO A 635 -8.08 3.55 -6.37
C PRO A 635 -7.14 4.66 -6.86
N PHE A 636 -5.94 4.75 -6.28
CA PHE A 636 -4.85 5.63 -6.69
C PHE A 636 -3.64 4.80 -7.20
N ASP A 637 -3.88 3.62 -7.78
CA ASP A 637 -2.84 2.81 -8.45
C ASP A 637 -2.38 3.48 -9.76
N ALA A 638 -1.12 3.91 -9.83
CA ALA A 638 -0.51 4.44 -11.06
C ALA A 638 -0.38 3.37 -12.18
N GLU A 639 -0.12 2.11 -11.80
CA GLU A 639 -0.30 0.94 -12.66
C GLU A 639 -0.62 -0.30 -11.77
N PRO A 640 -1.85 -0.83 -11.79
CA PRO A 640 -2.31 -1.78 -10.77
C PRO A 640 -1.86 -3.22 -11.01
N THR A 641 -1.33 -3.89 -9.97
CA THR A 641 -1.77 -5.26 -9.57
C THR A 641 -1.05 -5.76 -8.31
N PHE A 642 -1.73 -5.71 -7.16
CA PHE A 642 -1.48 -6.64 -6.05
C PHE A 642 -2.16 -8.02 -6.24
N GLY A 643 -2.93 -8.20 -7.32
CA GLY A 643 -3.53 -9.49 -7.67
C GLY A 643 -2.52 -10.61 -7.90
N LEU A 644 -2.73 -11.74 -7.20
CA LEU A 644 -1.90 -12.94 -7.26
C LEU A 644 -1.92 -13.69 -8.61
N VAL A 645 -2.77 -13.25 -9.55
CA VAL A 645 -3.01 -13.94 -10.84
C VAL A 645 -1.76 -13.92 -11.75
N GLY A 646 -0.84 -12.96 -11.59
CA GLY A 646 0.30 -12.78 -12.49
C GLY A 646 1.66 -13.33 -12.03
N MET A 647 1.75 -13.93 -10.85
CA MET A 647 2.96 -14.59 -10.33
C MET A 647 2.51 -15.82 -9.53
N ALA A 648 2.97 -17.02 -9.91
CA ALA A 648 2.59 -18.26 -9.25
C ALA A 648 3.14 -18.32 -7.80
N GLY A 649 2.37 -17.77 -6.85
CA GLY A 649 2.80 -17.55 -5.47
C GLY A 649 1.66 -17.32 -4.47
N GLY A 650 0.41 -17.69 -4.82
CA GLY A 650 -0.75 -17.51 -3.92
C GLY A 650 -0.62 -18.21 -2.56
N GLY A 651 0.30 -19.16 -2.44
CA GLY A 651 0.68 -19.81 -1.18
C GLY A 651 1.20 -18.85 -0.10
N GLU A 652 1.81 -17.70 -0.43
CA GLU A 652 2.41 -16.81 0.57
C GLU A 652 1.36 -16.15 1.47
N LEU A 653 0.41 -15.42 0.87
CA LEU A 653 -0.72 -14.84 1.62
C LEU A 653 -1.65 -15.93 2.18
N ALA A 654 -1.80 -17.07 1.50
CA ALA A 654 -2.56 -18.20 2.02
C ALA A 654 -1.90 -18.84 3.27
N LEU A 655 -0.58 -18.96 3.33
CA LEU A 655 0.15 -19.41 4.52
C LEU A 655 0.00 -18.42 5.67
N GLY A 656 0.07 -17.11 5.40
CA GLY A 656 -0.26 -16.07 6.37
C GLY A 656 -1.70 -16.19 6.90
N TRP A 657 -2.66 -16.47 6.01
CA TRP A 657 -4.07 -16.69 6.36
C TRP A 657 -4.26 -17.96 7.21
N ILE A 658 -3.69 -19.08 6.78
CA ILE A 658 -3.70 -20.37 7.48
C ILE A 658 -3.06 -20.23 8.86
N LEU A 659 -1.94 -19.52 8.99
CA LEU A 659 -1.25 -19.28 10.26
C LEU A 659 -2.10 -18.41 11.20
N LEU A 660 -2.60 -17.27 10.74
CA LEU A 660 -3.48 -16.38 11.53
C LEU A 660 -4.72 -17.14 12.02
N TYR A 661 -5.34 -17.91 11.12
CA TYR A 661 -6.51 -18.74 11.39
C TYR A 661 -6.20 -19.87 12.40
N ALA A 662 -5.13 -20.64 12.18
CA ALA A 662 -4.70 -21.72 13.06
C ALA A 662 -4.32 -21.21 14.46
N LEU A 663 -3.66 -20.05 14.57
CA LEU A 663 -3.40 -19.39 15.85
C LEU A 663 -4.70 -19.02 16.57
N GLY A 664 -5.71 -18.52 15.86
CA GLY A 664 -7.04 -18.24 16.40
C GLY A 664 -7.76 -19.50 16.92
N VAL A 665 -7.75 -20.58 16.14
CA VAL A 665 -8.36 -21.87 16.48
C VAL A 665 -7.62 -22.55 17.65
N MET A 666 -6.28 -22.57 17.64
CA MET A 666 -5.47 -23.13 18.72
C MET A 666 -5.61 -22.32 20.02
N ALA A 667 -5.68 -20.99 19.95
CA ALA A 667 -5.98 -20.15 21.11
C ALA A 667 -7.41 -20.34 21.64
N PHE A 668 -8.36 -20.74 20.79
CA PHE A 668 -9.69 -21.15 21.24
C PHE A 668 -9.65 -22.52 21.95
N ILE A 669 -9.13 -23.55 21.28
CA ILE A 669 -9.09 -24.93 21.79
C ILE A 669 -8.33 -25.02 23.12
N SER A 670 -7.11 -24.45 23.18
CA SER A 670 -6.25 -24.46 24.38
C SER A 670 -6.82 -23.69 25.57
N ARG A 671 -7.79 -22.79 25.34
CA ARG A 671 -8.49 -22.07 26.42
C ARG A 671 -9.80 -22.74 26.80
N GLN A 672 -10.49 -23.36 25.83
CA GLN A 672 -11.66 -24.20 26.07
C GLN A 672 -11.28 -25.42 26.95
N SER A 673 -10.20 -26.13 26.63
CA SER A 673 -9.72 -27.28 27.42
C SER A 673 -9.34 -26.92 28.86
N ARG A 674 -8.73 -25.75 29.09
CA ARG A 674 -8.43 -25.24 30.44
C ARG A 674 -9.70 -24.97 31.25
N LEU A 675 -10.74 -24.41 30.63
CA LEU A 675 -12.04 -24.19 31.28
C LEU A 675 -12.78 -25.50 31.55
N ASP A 676 -12.68 -26.46 30.63
CA ASP A 676 -13.27 -27.79 30.79
C ASP A 676 -12.62 -28.53 31.98
N ALA A 677 -11.29 -28.57 32.04
CA ALA A 677 -10.54 -29.14 33.17
C ALA A 677 -10.88 -28.45 34.51
N GLN A 678 -10.96 -27.10 34.53
CA GLN A 678 -11.42 -26.36 35.70
C GLN A 678 -12.87 -26.72 36.09
N SER A 679 -13.74 -27.05 35.13
CA SER A 679 -15.13 -27.42 35.38
C SER A 679 -15.33 -28.85 35.89
N GLU A 680 -14.35 -29.73 35.69
CA GLU A 680 -14.31 -31.10 36.21
C GLU A 680 -13.61 -31.17 37.58
N VAL A 681 -12.55 -30.37 37.79
CA VAL A 681 -11.85 -30.27 39.08
C VAL A 681 -12.60 -29.43 40.12
N ALA A 682 -13.43 -28.45 39.71
CA ALA A 682 -14.22 -27.66 40.64
C ALA A 682 -15.45 -28.44 41.18
N PRO A 683 -15.48 -28.85 42.46
CA PRO A 683 -16.67 -29.47 43.03
C PRO A 683 -17.79 -28.44 43.18
N VAL A 684 -19.04 -28.92 43.32
CA VAL A 684 -20.27 -28.09 43.49
C VAL A 684 -20.29 -27.28 44.81
N ARG A 685 -19.19 -27.26 45.57
CA ARG A 685 -19.02 -26.60 46.87
C ARG A 685 -19.28 -25.08 46.83
N GLY A 686 -19.06 -24.40 45.71
CA GLY A 686 -19.03 -22.93 45.62
C GLY A 686 -20.30 -22.16 46.03
N ARG A 687 -21.48 -22.81 46.12
CA ARG A 687 -22.71 -22.24 46.71
C ARG A 687 -23.56 -23.21 47.52
N VAL A 688 -23.41 -24.52 47.32
CA VAL A 688 -24.21 -25.53 48.06
C VAL A 688 -23.60 -25.84 49.43
N ALA A 689 -22.27 -25.69 49.61
CA ALA A 689 -21.60 -26.03 50.86
C ALA A 689 -21.94 -25.10 52.04
N THR A 690 -22.31 -23.84 51.76
CA THR A 690 -22.77 -22.90 52.78
C THR A 690 -24.06 -23.38 53.43
N ILE A 691 -24.99 -23.92 52.63
CA ILE A 691 -26.29 -24.42 53.10
C ILE A 691 -26.12 -25.67 53.96
N SER A 692 -25.15 -26.54 53.65
CA SER A 692 -24.87 -27.73 54.47
C SER A 692 -24.21 -27.42 55.83
N ARG A 693 -23.61 -26.23 56.02
CA ARG A 693 -23.19 -25.79 57.36
C ARG A 693 -24.37 -25.21 58.14
N ILE A 694 -25.16 -24.34 57.52
CA ILE A 694 -26.36 -23.74 58.14
C ILE A 694 -27.38 -24.81 58.62
N HIS A 695 -27.41 -26.01 58.03
CA HIS A 695 -28.22 -27.13 58.54
C HIS A 695 -27.51 -28.07 59.53
N ALA A 696 -26.19 -27.95 59.71
CA ALA A 696 -25.43 -28.64 60.77
C ALA A 696 -25.28 -27.76 62.03
N ASP A 697 -25.37 -26.44 61.88
CA ASP A 697 -25.37 -25.45 62.96
C ASP A 697 -26.80 -25.16 63.50
N ALA A 698 -27.80 -25.94 63.06
CA ALA A 698 -29.23 -25.73 63.35
C ALA A 698 -30.02 -27.04 63.56
N ALA A 699 -29.32 -28.12 63.94
CA ALA A 699 -29.85 -29.44 64.29
C ALA A 699 -29.03 -30.04 65.43
#